data_AF-A0AAW1RRZ6-F1
#
_entry.id   AF-A0AAW1RRZ6-F1
#
_cell.length_a   1.000
_cell.length_b   1.000
_cell.length_c   1.000
_cell.angle_alpha   90.00
_cell.angle_beta   90.00
_cell.angle_gamma   90.00
#
_symmetry.space_group_name_H-M   'P 1'
#
loop_
_entity.id
_entity.type
_entity.pdbx_description
1 polymer ?
#
loop_
_entity_poly.entity_id
_entity_poly.type
_entity_poly.pdbx_seq_one_letter_code
_entity_poly.pdbx_strand_id
1 'polypeptide(L)'
;MHVAERKDLAITLRITQRMKCVDMAISAAADAVKALLSGVAVASVVAGKEAFGVQSPALDIVIGGSLVLPPAGGNQLAEARSRLRLARLLLAHTQNLLAGRKQLDRALLLSSTGAGAAELRCGVLSELAHCQALLSEQRQRHTLAQAVALCRDAQGTAWGPQMRRWALHFEFRQAAAAAAAGDAAAAEAHLDVAAAAAAGQGTPDLQILALLARIQLAASTGRLTAAEASLPDAESLLASLEQALPAAAQGGGTVGRTAPAVSTARLRLHHRVLRVLVLLAAGRTGDLQAPGKGNNALLEVEELNAAAAAAAAAVNPPTPPCSRTADGPVWLSDPPVWLPAGGAAAAACLAAAGCLRPGGRLGEAAAQLAHGRQLLGESLAALCVDLEVGEQSVAAMVAPDARALLTLEALHRESAVLVHLTQADLGGAQRELVALLGLAARFPSYLAPLQALLHMLVGHYAHVAGCFSEAARHFQGAAAASGASNQTQRLAAAYAALAALAGGAPDAPAVALEALKAAGLYPVVNRALPQQERAAALLAGGRVRLAAGDALTAKLDLQRALGLAHKNLANQQLVVQALTALAPQMAAGGDAEGAHNMLMSASTLAKALRDLPSQVEETLSTIEMMAILPARLPSPLCVRQSPVGWRGRPRRAALPGHASVVCAARLKGDSDYEGVSFHQPLSVLKLFKTKEERSALAEKLRYDYSFSTKVDVDVDKMLSLVLSVAAVSVIVGKETLCSVFGSESLTVDFGIAGLLVWLYFTASNLVGNLAKRHIIKMQLEELYKLAHA
;
A
#
# COMPACT_ATOMS: atom_id res chain seq x y z
N MET A 1 -4.81 23.60 -48.70
CA MET A 1 -6.21 23.99 -48.98
C MET A 1 -7.22 22.89 -48.67
N HIS A 2 -7.10 21.66 -49.17
CA HIS A 2 -8.07 20.58 -48.87
C HIS A 2 -8.18 20.08 -47.40
N VAL A 3 -7.27 20.49 -46.51
CA VAL A 3 -7.37 20.20 -45.06
C VAL A 3 -8.16 21.28 -44.29
N ALA A 4 -8.25 22.49 -44.84
CA ALA A 4 -8.99 23.60 -44.22
C ALA A 4 -10.51 23.46 -44.48
N GLU A 5 -10.91 23.14 -45.72
CA GLU A 5 -12.32 22.95 -46.08
C GLU A 5 -13.00 21.77 -45.36
N ARG A 6 -12.24 20.73 -44.98
CA ARG A 6 -12.76 19.61 -44.19
C ARG A 6 -13.00 19.96 -42.72
N LYS A 7 -12.26 20.93 -42.17
CA LYS A 7 -12.48 21.39 -40.79
C LYS A 7 -13.71 22.29 -40.70
N ASP A 8 -13.92 23.16 -41.67
CA ASP A 8 -15.09 24.05 -41.68
C ASP A 8 -16.40 23.27 -41.90
N LEU A 9 -16.41 22.28 -42.80
CA LEU A 9 -17.60 21.42 -42.99
C LEU A 9 -17.94 20.59 -41.74
N ALA A 10 -16.93 20.11 -41.01
CA ALA A 10 -17.12 19.37 -39.75
C ALA A 10 -17.61 20.28 -38.60
N ILE A 11 -17.18 21.54 -38.59
CA ILE A 11 -17.66 22.54 -37.62
C ILE A 11 -19.11 22.93 -37.93
N THR A 12 -19.45 23.18 -39.20
CA THR A 12 -20.83 23.49 -39.61
C THR A 12 -21.76 22.30 -39.32
N LEU A 13 -21.38 21.06 -39.63
CA LEU A 13 -22.18 19.86 -39.30
C LEU A 13 -22.39 19.69 -37.80
N ARG A 14 -21.38 19.99 -36.96
CA ARG A 14 -21.51 19.95 -35.49
C ARG A 14 -22.42 21.05 -34.96
N ILE A 15 -22.41 22.24 -35.57
CA ILE A 15 -23.30 23.34 -35.19
C ILE A 15 -24.75 23.00 -35.58
N THR A 16 -24.98 22.49 -36.79
CA THR A 16 -26.33 22.10 -37.24
C THR A 16 -26.88 20.90 -36.47
N GLN A 17 -26.04 19.94 -36.07
CA GLN A 17 -26.43 18.85 -35.15
C GLN A 17 -26.75 19.37 -33.75
N ARG A 18 -25.97 20.33 -33.22
CA ARG A 18 -26.26 20.95 -31.91
C ARG A 18 -27.56 21.76 -31.93
N MET A 19 -27.87 22.47 -33.00
CA MET A 19 -29.14 23.21 -33.13
C MET A 19 -30.35 22.27 -33.19
N LYS A 20 -30.26 21.14 -33.92
CA LYS A 20 -31.32 20.11 -33.91
C LYS A 20 -31.51 19.45 -32.54
N CYS A 21 -30.42 19.23 -31.79
CA CYS A 21 -30.52 18.73 -30.41
C CYS A 21 -31.16 19.75 -29.46
N VAL A 22 -30.97 21.05 -29.69
CA VAL A 22 -31.60 22.12 -28.90
C VAL A 22 -33.09 22.22 -29.20
N ASP A 23 -33.51 22.15 -30.46
CA ASP A 23 -34.95 22.16 -30.82
C ASP A 23 -35.68 20.90 -30.30
N MET A 24 -35.02 19.74 -30.35
CA MET A 24 -35.53 18.51 -29.73
C MET A 24 -35.61 18.60 -28.20
N ALA A 25 -34.63 19.24 -27.55
CA ALA A 25 -34.64 19.46 -26.10
C ALA A 25 -35.74 20.43 -25.66
N ILE A 26 -36.02 21.47 -26.47
CA ILE A 26 -37.11 22.41 -26.21
C ILE A 26 -38.48 21.73 -26.40
N SER A 27 -38.64 20.89 -27.42
CA SER A 27 -39.87 20.11 -27.62
C SER A 27 -40.08 19.09 -26.49
N ALA A 28 -39.03 18.35 -26.09
CA ALA A 28 -39.12 17.37 -25.01
C ALA A 28 -39.33 18.02 -23.63
N ALA A 29 -38.76 19.20 -23.39
CA ALA A 29 -39.03 19.99 -22.18
C ALA A 29 -40.48 20.51 -22.16
N ALA A 30 -41.03 20.94 -23.30
CA ALA A 30 -42.43 21.33 -23.41
C ALA A 30 -43.37 20.16 -23.13
N ASP A 31 -43.06 18.96 -23.62
CA ASP A 31 -43.84 17.73 -23.37
C ASP A 31 -43.70 17.23 -21.92
N ALA A 32 -42.51 17.33 -21.32
CA ALA A 32 -42.28 17.01 -19.91
C ALA A 32 -43.01 17.96 -18.95
N VAL A 33 -43.06 19.26 -19.28
CA VAL A 33 -43.87 20.25 -18.54
C VAL A 33 -45.36 19.97 -18.70
N LYS A 34 -45.82 19.56 -19.90
CA LYS A 34 -47.21 19.14 -20.14
C LYS A 34 -47.59 17.89 -19.33
N ALA A 35 -46.66 16.93 -19.21
CA ALA A 35 -46.83 15.70 -18.41
C ALA A 35 -46.80 15.95 -16.89
N LEU A 36 -45.97 16.90 -16.43
CA LEU A 36 -45.93 17.37 -15.04
C LEU A 36 -47.23 18.09 -14.64
N LEU A 37 -47.82 18.86 -15.55
CA LEU A 37 -49.11 19.53 -15.33
C LEU A 37 -50.32 18.58 -15.40
N SER A 38 -50.20 17.42 -16.07
CA SER A 38 -51.28 16.42 -16.18
C SER A 38 -51.24 15.31 -15.12
N GLY A 39 -50.32 15.38 -14.14
CA GLY A 39 -50.33 14.45 -12.99
C GLY A 39 -49.97 12.99 -13.30
N VAL A 40 -49.29 12.70 -14.42
CA VAL A 40 -48.90 11.34 -14.81
C VAL A 40 -47.38 11.18 -14.84
N ALA A 41 -46.89 10.35 -13.90
CA ALA A 41 -45.64 9.59 -13.85
C ALA A 41 -44.26 10.30 -13.89
N VAL A 42 -43.52 10.09 -12.78
CA VAL A 42 -42.09 10.38 -12.52
C VAL A 42 -41.12 9.61 -13.46
N ALA A 43 -41.62 8.76 -14.36
CA ALA A 43 -40.81 7.88 -15.21
C ALA A 43 -40.12 8.60 -16.39
N SER A 44 -40.62 9.74 -16.86
CA SER A 44 -40.08 10.42 -18.07
C SER A 44 -38.78 11.19 -17.83
N VAL A 45 -38.51 11.63 -16.58
CA VAL A 45 -37.30 12.40 -16.24
C VAL A 45 -36.05 11.51 -16.22
N VAL A 46 -36.20 10.21 -15.91
CA VAL A 46 -35.09 9.25 -15.90
C VAL A 46 -34.70 8.85 -17.33
N ALA A 47 -35.66 8.74 -18.25
CA ALA A 47 -35.40 8.41 -19.66
C ALA A 47 -34.63 9.50 -20.42
N GLY A 48 -34.76 10.78 -20.01
CA GLY A 48 -34.02 11.89 -20.63
C GLY A 48 -32.52 11.87 -20.37
N LYS A 49 -32.07 11.25 -19.27
CA LYS A 49 -30.65 11.25 -18.87
C LYS A 49 -29.82 10.18 -19.59
N GLU A 50 -30.43 9.04 -19.94
CA GLU A 50 -29.78 7.99 -20.74
C GLU A 50 -29.59 8.40 -22.20
N ALA A 51 -30.42 9.31 -22.72
CA ALA A 51 -30.34 9.77 -24.10
C ALA A 51 -29.38 10.95 -24.34
N PHE A 52 -29.05 11.75 -23.31
CA PHE A 52 -28.31 13.00 -23.48
C PHE A 52 -27.30 13.22 -22.34
N GLY A 53 -26.08 12.71 -22.51
CA GLY A 53 -24.95 12.88 -21.60
C GLY A 53 -24.38 14.31 -21.56
N VAL A 54 -25.19 15.32 -21.29
CA VAL A 54 -24.77 16.72 -21.12
C VAL A 54 -25.47 17.34 -19.91
N GLN A 55 -24.69 17.87 -18.97
CA GLN A 55 -25.19 18.73 -17.91
C GLN A 55 -25.78 20.01 -18.54
N SER A 56 -27.11 20.15 -18.54
CA SER A 56 -27.78 21.33 -19.09
C SER A 56 -28.18 22.31 -17.98
N PRO A 57 -27.75 23.59 -18.02
CA PRO A 57 -28.14 24.61 -17.05
C PRO A 57 -29.63 25.00 -17.13
N ALA A 58 -30.37 24.53 -18.15
CA ALA A 58 -31.80 24.79 -18.28
C ALA A 58 -32.65 24.06 -17.24
N LEU A 59 -32.20 22.90 -16.73
CA LEU A 59 -32.92 22.18 -15.67
C LEU A 59 -32.83 22.93 -14.32
N ASP A 60 -31.73 23.62 -14.06
CA ASP A 60 -31.50 24.38 -12.82
C ASP A 60 -32.44 25.59 -12.69
N ILE A 61 -32.81 26.22 -13.82
CA ILE A 61 -33.72 27.37 -13.84
C ILE A 61 -35.17 26.95 -13.58
N VAL A 62 -35.59 25.77 -14.08
CA VAL A 62 -36.97 25.27 -13.91
C VAL A 62 -37.21 24.72 -12.50
N ILE A 63 -36.18 24.18 -11.83
CA ILE A 63 -36.29 23.64 -10.46
C ILE A 63 -36.01 24.71 -9.40
N GLY A 64 -35.28 25.78 -9.75
CA GLY A 64 -35.01 26.92 -8.87
C GLY A 64 -36.20 27.87 -8.66
N GLY A 65 -37.16 27.90 -9.58
CA GLY A 65 -38.44 28.57 -9.39
C GLY A 65 -39.29 27.77 -8.39
N SER A 66 -39.83 28.43 -7.36
CA SER A 66 -40.76 27.83 -6.39
C SER A 66 -41.83 27.01 -7.12
N LEU A 67 -41.66 25.69 -7.19
CA LEU A 67 -42.72 24.73 -7.46
C LEU A 67 -43.69 24.82 -6.28
N VAL A 68 -44.56 25.82 -6.34
CA VAL A 68 -45.75 25.95 -5.50
C VAL A 68 -46.68 24.85 -6.02
N LEU A 69 -46.54 23.66 -5.43
CA LEU A 69 -47.59 22.64 -5.55
C LEU A 69 -48.90 23.30 -5.07
N PRO A 70 -49.99 23.19 -5.84
CA PRO A 70 -51.25 23.84 -5.47
C PRO A 70 -51.69 23.35 -4.08
N PRO A 71 -52.28 24.24 -3.24
CA PRO A 71 -52.76 23.86 -1.92
C PRO A 71 -54.05 23.04 -2.08
N ALA A 72 -53.91 21.76 -2.42
CA ALA A 72 -54.99 20.80 -2.21
C ALA A 72 -55.00 20.50 -0.70
N GLY A 73 -55.89 21.17 0.02
CA GLY A 73 -56.17 20.86 1.42
C GLY A 73 -56.44 19.37 1.57
N GLY A 74 -55.55 18.64 2.25
CA GLY A 74 -55.77 17.21 2.46
C GLY A 74 -54.64 16.41 3.10
N ASN A 75 -53.35 16.65 2.82
CA ASN A 75 -52.33 15.76 3.41
C ASN A 75 -50.93 16.37 3.54
N GLN A 76 -50.69 17.13 4.62
CA GLN A 76 -49.36 17.68 4.98
C GLN A 76 -48.26 16.61 4.99
N LEU A 77 -48.60 15.36 5.35
CA LEU A 77 -47.66 14.23 5.34
C LEU A 77 -47.28 13.77 3.93
N ALA A 78 -48.23 13.82 2.97
CA ALA A 78 -47.93 13.52 1.58
C ALA A 78 -47.00 14.58 0.99
N GLU A 79 -47.22 15.87 1.30
CA GLU A 79 -46.32 16.95 0.89
C GLU A 79 -44.92 16.77 1.51
N ALA A 80 -44.82 16.46 2.80
CA ALA A 80 -43.55 16.22 3.47
C ALA A 80 -42.77 15.05 2.82
N ARG A 81 -43.45 13.95 2.46
CA ARG A 81 -42.84 12.82 1.73
C ARG A 81 -42.36 13.24 0.34
N SER A 82 -43.16 13.98 -0.41
CA SER A 82 -42.80 14.48 -1.74
C SER A 82 -41.57 15.41 -1.68
N ARG A 83 -41.51 16.29 -0.68
CA ARG A 83 -40.35 17.17 -0.46
C ARG A 83 -39.10 16.40 -0.06
N LEU A 84 -39.22 15.36 0.79
CA LEU A 84 -38.11 14.46 1.10
C LEU A 84 -37.60 13.74 -0.14
N ARG A 85 -38.49 13.25 -1.01
CA ARG A 85 -38.12 12.61 -2.28
C ARG A 85 -37.44 13.58 -3.23
N LEU A 86 -37.99 14.80 -3.37
CA LEU A 86 -37.38 15.85 -4.18
C LEU A 86 -36.00 16.23 -3.64
N ALA A 87 -35.85 16.39 -2.33
CA ALA A 87 -34.56 16.65 -1.70
C ALA A 87 -33.56 15.53 -2.02
N ARG A 88 -33.97 14.26 -1.89
CA ARG A 88 -33.11 13.11 -2.25
C ARG A 88 -32.69 13.13 -3.72
N LEU A 89 -33.61 13.47 -4.64
CA LEU A 89 -33.29 13.60 -6.06
C LEU A 89 -32.34 14.76 -6.34
N LEU A 90 -32.60 15.93 -5.74
CA LEU A 90 -31.73 17.11 -5.83
C LEU A 90 -30.34 16.78 -5.34
N LEU A 91 -30.24 16.17 -4.16
CA LEU A 91 -28.99 15.73 -3.60
C LEU A 91 -28.31 14.73 -4.56
N ALA A 92 -29.00 13.66 -4.96
CA ALA A 92 -28.40 12.58 -5.76
C ALA A 92 -27.96 12.99 -7.18
N HIS A 93 -28.58 14.03 -7.76
CA HIS A 93 -28.40 14.35 -9.17
C HIS A 93 -27.96 15.78 -9.47
N THR A 94 -27.88 16.65 -8.46
CA THR A 94 -27.45 18.05 -8.62
C THR A 94 -26.40 18.41 -7.58
N GLN A 95 -25.62 19.46 -7.85
CA GLN A 95 -24.71 20.04 -6.85
C GLN A 95 -25.43 21.06 -5.94
N ASN A 96 -26.75 21.21 -6.06
CA ASN A 96 -27.51 22.24 -5.36
C ASN A 96 -27.91 21.81 -3.93
N LEU A 97 -26.91 21.69 -3.06
CA LEU A 97 -27.07 21.33 -1.65
C LEU A 97 -28.01 22.29 -0.90
N LEU A 98 -27.99 23.58 -1.25
CA LEU A 98 -28.85 24.59 -0.62
C LEU A 98 -30.33 24.41 -0.99
N ALA A 99 -30.65 24.08 -2.24
CA ALA A 99 -32.03 23.77 -2.63
C ALA A 99 -32.51 22.48 -1.95
N GLY A 100 -31.67 21.44 -1.92
CA GLY A 100 -31.95 20.19 -1.19
C GLY A 100 -32.26 20.45 0.28
N ARG A 101 -31.42 21.22 0.96
CA ARG A 101 -31.64 21.65 2.35
C ARG A 101 -32.96 22.38 2.55
N LYS A 102 -33.28 23.38 1.71
CA LYS A 102 -34.54 24.14 1.80
C LYS A 102 -35.76 23.22 1.73
N GLN A 103 -35.71 22.19 0.88
CA GLN A 103 -36.79 21.19 0.80
C GLN A 103 -36.87 20.34 2.07
N LEU A 104 -35.73 19.95 2.66
CA LEU A 104 -35.66 19.19 3.91
C LEU A 104 -36.17 20.01 5.11
N ASP A 105 -35.77 21.27 5.24
CA ASP A 105 -36.25 22.17 6.31
C ASP A 105 -37.78 22.32 6.23
N ARG A 106 -38.33 22.45 5.01
CA ARG A 106 -39.78 22.52 4.81
C ARG A 106 -40.48 21.19 5.08
N ALA A 107 -39.88 20.05 4.70
CA ALA A 107 -40.40 18.73 5.03
C ALA A 107 -40.43 18.47 6.55
N LEU A 108 -39.43 18.96 7.28
CA LEU A 108 -39.35 18.87 8.74
C LEU A 108 -40.49 19.65 9.40
N LEU A 109 -40.73 20.88 8.93
CA LEU A 109 -41.83 21.72 9.42
C LEU A 109 -43.21 21.09 9.17
N LEU A 110 -43.42 20.47 8.00
CA LEU A 110 -44.70 19.84 7.66
C LEU A 110 -44.94 18.51 8.38
N SER A 111 -43.88 17.85 8.82
CA SER A 111 -43.96 16.57 9.53
C SER A 111 -44.04 16.72 11.06
N SER A 112 -43.85 17.93 11.59
CA SER A 112 -43.98 18.20 13.04
C SER A 112 -45.42 18.30 13.52
N THR A 113 -46.38 18.56 12.63
CA THR A 113 -47.80 18.82 12.95
C THR A 113 -48.69 17.57 12.94
N GLY A 114 -48.22 16.44 12.39
CA GLY A 114 -49.02 15.22 12.22
C GLY A 114 -48.75 14.12 13.26
N ALA A 115 -49.80 13.62 13.92
CA ALA A 115 -49.74 12.39 14.71
C ALA A 115 -49.35 11.20 13.81
N GLY A 116 -48.36 10.38 14.23
CA GLY A 116 -47.89 9.23 13.45
C GLY A 116 -46.75 9.52 12.45
N ALA A 117 -46.23 10.74 12.38
CA ALA A 117 -45.15 11.12 11.45
C ALA A 117 -43.73 10.87 11.98
N ALA A 118 -43.55 10.11 13.07
CA ALA A 118 -42.24 9.95 13.74
C ALA A 118 -41.17 9.36 12.81
N GLU A 119 -41.51 8.31 12.06
CA GLU A 119 -40.58 7.69 11.11
C GLU A 119 -40.19 8.65 9.96
N LEU A 120 -41.16 9.37 9.40
CA LEU A 120 -40.89 10.36 8.36
C LEU A 120 -39.97 11.47 8.89
N ARG A 121 -40.20 11.93 10.13
CA ARG A 121 -39.32 12.91 10.80
C ARG A 121 -37.90 12.39 10.96
N CYS A 122 -37.70 11.15 11.39
CA CYS A 122 -36.37 10.52 11.42
C CYS A 122 -35.72 10.50 10.04
N GLY A 123 -36.48 10.12 9.00
CA GLY A 123 -36.01 10.14 7.61
C GLY A 123 -35.54 11.53 7.17
N VAL A 124 -36.33 12.57 7.44
CA VAL A 124 -35.98 13.96 7.12
C VAL A 124 -34.77 14.42 7.91
N LEU A 125 -34.71 14.18 9.22
CA LEU A 125 -33.59 14.57 10.09
C LEU A 125 -32.29 13.88 9.67
N SER A 126 -32.35 12.61 9.25
CA SER A 126 -31.19 11.90 8.72
C SER A 126 -30.67 12.54 7.43
N GLU A 127 -31.53 12.80 6.44
CA GLU A 127 -31.08 13.44 5.20
C GLU A 127 -30.61 14.88 5.44
N LEU A 128 -31.26 15.62 6.36
CA LEU A 128 -30.87 16.98 6.73
C LEU A 128 -29.49 17.00 7.38
N ALA A 129 -29.23 16.12 8.34
CA ALA A 129 -27.91 15.97 8.96
C ALA A 129 -26.85 15.59 7.93
N HIS A 130 -27.19 14.78 6.91
CA HIS A 130 -26.26 14.44 5.82
C HIS A 130 -25.96 15.65 4.94
N CYS A 131 -26.98 16.40 4.53
CA CYS A 131 -26.80 17.62 3.76
C CYS A 131 -25.97 18.68 4.52
N GLN A 132 -26.19 18.82 5.84
CA GLN A 132 -25.41 19.73 6.69
C GLN A 132 -23.95 19.28 6.86
N ALA A 133 -23.69 17.97 6.90
CA ALA A 133 -22.33 17.43 6.91
C ALA A 133 -21.56 17.83 5.65
N LEU A 134 -22.21 17.72 4.48
CA LEU A 134 -21.63 18.11 3.20
C LEU A 134 -21.38 19.63 3.10
N LEU A 135 -22.19 20.42 3.79
CA LEU A 135 -22.02 21.88 3.90
C LEU A 135 -21.03 22.29 5.02
N SER A 136 -20.39 21.33 5.71
CA SER A 136 -19.51 21.56 6.87
C SER A 136 -20.15 22.37 8.01
N GLU A 137 -21.47 22.26 8.17
CA GLU A 137 -22.20 23.02 9.20
C GLU A 137 -22.13 22.35 10.58
N GLN A 138 -21.74 23.12 11.60
CA GLN A 138 -21.82 22.69 13.01
C GLN A 138 -23.24 22.29 13.44
N ARG A 139 -24.27 22.69 12.69
CA ARG A 139 -25.68 22.34 12.93
C ARG A 139 -25.96 20.84 12.81
N GLN A 140 -25.11 20.07 12.12
CA GLN A 140 -25.27 18.61 11.99
C GLN A 140 -25.45 17.92 13.35
N ARG A 141 -24.61 18.27 14.33
CA ARG A 141 -24.66 17.64 15.67
C ARG A 141 -25.97 17.96 16.39
N HIS A 142 -26.44 19.20 16.27
CA HIS A 142 -27.71 19.61 16.85
C HIS A 142 -28.88 18.85 16.22
N THR A 143 -28.90 18.73 14.89
CA THR A 143 -29.93 17.96 14.17
C THR A 143 -29.90 16.47 14.54
N LEU A 144 -28.72 15.87 14.72
CA LEU A 144 -28.59 14.48 15.18
C LEU A 144 -29.07 14.30 16.63
N ALA A 145 -28.72 15.21 17.54
CA ALA A 145 -29.17 15.17 18.93
C ALA A 145 -30.70 15.33 19.04
N GLN A 146 -31.28 16.21 18.23
CA GLN A 146 -32.74 16.36 18.11
C GLN A 146 -33.39 15.05 17.64
N ALA A 147 -32.76 14.34 16.70
CA ALA A 147 -33.28 13.08 16.19
C ALA A 147 -33.23 11.96 17.25
N VAL A 148 -32.17 11.89 18.05
CA VAL A 148 -32.09 10.95 19.18
C VAL A 148 -33.16 11.23 20.23
N ALA A 149 -33.38 12.50 20.59
CA ALA A 149 -34.43 12.88 21.52
C ALA A 149 -35.82 12.44 21.02
N LEU A 150 -36.11 12.71 19.74
CA LEU A 150 -37.36 12.28 19.10
C LEU A 150 -37.53 10.75 19.13
N CYS A 151 -36.46 9.99 18.87
CA CYS A 151 -36.51 8.54 18.96
C CYS A 151 -36.80 8.07 20.38
N ARG A 152 -36.16 8.69 21.40
CA ARG A 152 -36.34 8.37 22.83
C ARG A 152 -37.77 8.59 23.28
N ASP A 153 -38.35 9.74 22.94
CA ASP A 153 -39.72 10.10 23.31
C ASP A 153 -40.74 9.15 22.66
N ALA A 154 -40.43 8.64 21.47
CA ALA A 154 -41.30 7.74 20.72
C ALA A 154 -41.14 6.24 21.10
N GLN A 155 -40.22 5.87 22.01
CA GLN A 155 -39.97 4.47 22.36
C GLN A 155 -41.15 3.78 23.05
N GLY A 156 -41.98 4.54 23.79
CA GLY A 156 -43.17 4.04 24.47
C GLY A 156 -44.39 3.86 23.55
N THR A 157 -44.27 4.16 22.26
CA THR A 157 -45.37 4.07 21.28
C THR A 157 -45.38 2.73 20.54
N ALA A 158 -46.42 2.47 19.74
CA ALA A 158 -46.47 1.31 18.84
C ALA A 158 -45.27 1.23 17.87
N TRP A 159 -44.58 2.34 17.63
CA TRP A 159 -43.38 2.43 16.78
C TRP A 159 -42.07 2.15 17.54
N GLY A 160 -42.15 1.81 18.84
CA GLY A 160 -41.00 1.63 19.73
C GLY A 160 -39.84 0.81 19.17
N PRO A 161 -40.07 -0.41 18.62
CA PRO A 161 -39.00 -1.22 18.02
C PRO A 161 -38.28 -0.51 16.87
N GLN A 162 -39.01 0.19 16.01
CA GLN A 162 -38.45 0.91 14.86
C GLN A 162 -37.74 2.20 15.30
N MET A 163 -38.27 2.89 16.30
CA MET A 163 -37.64 4.08 16.89
C MET A 163 -36.33 3.72 17.60
N ARG A 164 -36.24 2.53 18.21
CA ARG A 164 -34.99 2.02 18.78
C ARG A 164 -33.91 1.78 17.71
N ARG A 165 -34.27 1.26 16.53
CA ARG A 165 -33.34 1.15 15.39
C ARG A 165 -32.90 2.51 14.86
N TRP A 166 -33.82 3.46 14.75
CA TRP A 166 -33.48 4.83 14.38
C TRP A 166 -32.57 5.51 15.41
N ALA A 167 -32.78 5.28 16.70
CA ALA A 167 -31.89 5.76 17.74
C ALA A 167 -30.46 5.24 17.53
N LEU A 168 -30.30 3.93 17.30
CA LEU A 168 -28.99 3.32 16.99
C LEU A 168 -28.32 3.98 15.78
N HIS A 169 -29.06 4.17 14.68
CA HIS A 169 -28.56 4.88 13.50
C HIS A 169 -28.02 6.28 13.84
N PHE A 170 -28.77 7.07 14.60
CA PHE A 170 -28.35 8.41 14.98
C PHE A 170 -27.15 8.39 15.94
N GLU A 171 -27.04 7.41 16.84
CA GLU A 171 -25.85 7.26 17.68
C GLU A 171 -24.60 6.95 16.84
N PHE A 172 -24.67 6.03 15.87
CA PHE A 172 -23.56 5.79 14.94
C PHE A 172 -23.15 7.05 14.17
N ARG A 173 -24.14 7.86 13.74
CA ARG A 173 -23.86 9.11 13.03
C ARG A 173 -23.28 10.20 13.94
N GLN A 174 -23.69 10.25 15.20
CA GLN A 174 -23.06 11.13 16.18
C GLN A 174 -21.62 10.71 16.45
N ALA A 175 -21.36 9.41 16.61
CA ALA A 175 -20.01 8.88 16.75
C ALA A 175 -19.12 9.27 15.56
N ALA A 176 -19.61 9.08 14.33
CA ALA A 176 -18.88 9.48 13.13
C ALA A 176 -18.62 10.99 13.06
N ALA A 177 -19.60 11.83 13.41
CA ALA A 177 -19.45 13.29 13.44
C ALA A 177 -18.55 13.80 14.59
N ALA A 178 -18.47 13.07 15.71
CA ALA A 178 -17.53 13.32 16.79
C ALA A 178 -16.11 12.98 16.35
N ALA A 179 -15.91 11.79 15.78
CA ALA A 179 -14.62 11.34 15.26
C ALA A 179 -14.08 12.26 14.16
N ALA A 180 -14.94 12.69 13.21
CA ALA A 180 -14.55 13.61 12.14
C ALA A 180 -14.07 14.98 12.63
N ALA A 181 -14.49 15.41 13.83
CA ALA A 181 -14.01 16.65 14.44
C ALA A 181 -12.83 16.44 15.41
N GLY A 182 -12.29 15.22 15.49
CA GLY A 182 -11.20 14.88 16.41
C GLY A 182 -11.63 14.64 17.86
N ASP A 183 -12.92 14.56 18.17
CA ASP A 183 -13.42 14.27 19.51
C ASP A 183 -13.62 12.75 19.70
N ALA A 184 -12.52 12.05 19.95
CA ALA A 184 -12.52 10.61 20.13
C ALA A 184 -13.29 10.16 21.38
N ALA A 185 -13.31 10.97 22.45
CA ALA A 185 -14.01 10.62 23.68
C ALA A 185 -15.53 10.66 23.49
N ALA A 186 -16.05 11.70 22.85
CA ALA A 186 -17.46 11.76 22.51
C ALA A 186 -17.84 10.65 21.53
N ALA A 187 -16.98 10.35 20.54
CA ALA A 187 -17.23 9.26 19.60
C ALA A 187 -17.35 7.90 20.31
N GLU A 188 -16.46 7.62 21.26
CA GLU A 188 -16.49 6.39 22.07
C GLU A 188 -17.74 6.31 22.95
N ALA A 189 -18.14 7.42 23.60
CA ALA A 189 -19.36 7.47 24.41
C ALA A 189 -20.63 7.15 23.59
N HIS A 190 -20.74 7.69 22.36
CA HIS A 190 -21.86 7.37 21.47
C HIS A 190 -21.84 5.89 21.03
N LEU A 191 -20.67 5.31 20.80
CA LEU A 191 -20.53 3.88 20.46
C LEU A 191 -20.87 2.97 21.64
N ASP A 192 -20.56 3.36 22.88
CA ASP A 192 -20.97 2.62 24.08
C ASP A 192 -22.48 2.61 24.26
N VAL A 193 -23.14 3.77 24.05
CA VAL A 193 -24.60 3.87 24.04
C VAL A 193 -25.20 2.99 22.94
N ALA A 194 -24.64 3.02 21.73
CA ALA A 194 -25.08 2.17 20.63
C ALA A 194 -24.92 0.67 20.93
N ALA A 195 -23.78 0.27 21.49
CA ALA A 195 -23.51 -1.12 21.86
C ALA A 195 -24.48 -1.62 22.94
N ALA A 196 -24.70 -0.84 24.00
CA ALA A 196 -25.64 -1.18 25.07
C ALA A 196 -27.09 -1.28 24.55
N ALA A 197 -27.50 -0.35 23.67
CA ALA A 197 -28.82 -0.35 23.08
C ALA A 197 -29.02 -1.52 22.09
N ALA A 198 -27.99 -1.93 21.36
CA ALA A 198 -28.03 -3.09 20.46
C ALA A 198 -28.04 -4.42 21.26
N ALA A 199 -27.34 -4.48 22.40
CA ALA A 199 -27.42 -5.58 23.37
C ALA A 199 -28.83 -5.77 23.92
N GLY A 200 -29.44 -4.70 24.43
CA GLY A 200 -30.81 -4.74 24.96
C GLY A 200 -31.89 -5.07 23.92
N GLN A 201 -31.61 -4.89 22.62
CA GLN A 201 -32.53 -5.22 21.53
C GLN A 201 -32.36 -6.64 20.96
N GLY A 202 -31.30 -7.37 21.36
CA GLY A 202 -30.99 -8.68 20.77
C GLY A 202 -30.60 -8.61 19.29
N THR A 203 -29.95 -7.52 18.86
CA THR A 203 -29.44 -7.33 17.49
C THR A 203 -27.92 -7.51 17.46
N PRO A 204 -27.41 -8.76 17.34
CA PRO A 204 -25.98 -9.06 17.42
C PRO A 204 -25.16 -8.45 16.29
N ASP A 205 -25.74 -8.29 15.10
CA ASP A 205 -25.13 -7.60 13.95
C ASP A 205 -24.75 -6.15 14.27
N LEU A 206 -25.66 -5.40 14.91
CA LEU A 206 -25.42 -4.01 15.32
C LEU A 206 -24.47 -3.92 16.52
N GLN A 207 -24.42 -4.93 17.40
CA GLN A 207 -23.42 -5.02 18.47
C GLN A 207 -22.02 -5.21 17.89
N ILE A 208 -21.86 -6.15 16.95
CA ILE A 208 -20.60 -6.39 16.25
C ILE A 208 -20.16 -5.12 15.52
N LEU A 209 -21.07 -4.45 14.82
CA LEU A 209 -20.77 -3.19 14.15
C LEU A 209 -20.28 -2.10 15.11
N ALA A 210 -20.93 -1.93 16.28
CA ALA A 210 -20.48 -0.98 17.30
C ALA A 210 -19.07 -1.31 17.78
N LEU A 211 -18.77 -2.59 18.00
CA LEU A 211 -17.46 -3.06 18.41
C LEU A 211 -16.40 -2.82 17.31
N LEU A 212 -16.70 -3.13 16.05
CA LEU A 212 -15.81 -2.87 14.92
C LEU A 212 -15.53 -1.37 14.74
N ALA A 213 -16.55 -0.52 14.89
CA ALA A 213 -16.38 0.94 14.87
C ALA A 213 -15.48 1.44 16.02
N ARG A 214 -15.58 0.83 17.21
CA ARG A 214 -14.68 1.15 18.33
C ARG A 214 -13.24 0.73 18.05
N ILE A 215 -13.02 -0.46 17.49
CA ILE A 215 -11.70 -0.95 17.10
C ILE A 215 -11.09 0.02 16.06
N GLN A 216 -11.87 0.44 15.06
CA GLN A 216 -11.44 1.41 14.06
C GLN A 216 -11.09 2.77 14.69
N LEU A 217 -11.92 3.28 15.60
CA LEU A 217 -11.64 4.53 16.32
C LEU A 217 -10.36 4.43 17.16
N ALA A 218 -10.19 3.33 17.91
CA ALA A 218 -8.99 3.08 18.70
C ALA A 218 -7.73 3.01 17.81
N ALA A 219 -7.80 2.32 16.67
CA ALA A 219 -6.71 2.25 15.72
C ALA A 219 -6.35 3.63 15.12
N SER A 220 -7.36 4.39 14.68
CA SER A 220 -7.15 5.72 14.10
C SER A 220 -6.59 6.76 15.08
N THR A 221 -6.81 6.56 16.38
CA THR A 221 -6.32 7.44 17.46
C THR A 221 -5.00 6.96 18.06
N GLY A 222 -4.37 5.92 17.49
CA GLY A 222 -3.10 5.36 17.95
C GLY A 222 -3.19 4.46 19.18
N ARG A 223 -4.40 4.12 19.66
CA ARG A 223 -4.64 3.19 20.77
C ARG A 223 -4.65 1.72 20.29
N LEU A 224 -3.56 1.30 19.65
CA LEU A 224 -3.46 -0.02 19.00
C LEU A 224 -3.60 -1.18 19.99
N THR A 225 -3.10 -1.05 21.22
CA THR A 225 -3.23 -2.10 22.25
C THR A 225 -4.69 -2.32 22.67
N ALA A 226 -5.47 -1.25 22.76
CA ALA A 226 -6.90 -1.35 23.04
C ALA A 226 -7.66 -1.96 21.84
N ALA A 227 -7.29 -1.56 20.62
CA ALA A 227 -7.86 -2.13 19.40
C ALA A 227 -7.59 -3.65 19.31
N GLU A 228 -6.35 -4.08 19.57
CA GLU A 228 -5.96 -5.49 19.60
C GLU A 228 -6.73 -6.30 20.64
N ALA A 229 -6.88 -5.76 21.85
CA ALA A 229 -7.57 -6.44 22.95
C ALA A 229 -9.05 -6.72 22.64
N SER A 230 -9.68 -5.90 21.80
CA SER A 230 -11.09 -6.04 21.42
C SER A 230 -11.34 -6.91 20.18
N LEU A 231 -10.30 -7.33 19.44
CA LEU A 231 -10.45 -8.21 18.27
C LEU A 231 -11.07 -9.58 18.62
N PRO A 232 -10.61 -10.30 19.68
CA PRO A 232 -11.18 -11.61 20.03
C PRO A 232 -12.66 -11.54 20.40
N ASP A 233 -13.08 -10.45 21.04
CA ASP A 233 -14.48 -10.23 21.40
C ASP A 233 -15.35 -10.13 20.14
N ALA A 234 -14.90 -9.40 19.11
CA ALA A 234 -15.60 -9.29 17.83
C ALA A 234 -15.67 -10.62 17.09
N GLU A 235 -14.58 -11.39 17.11
CA GLU A 235 -14.52 -12.73 16.52
C GLU A 235 -15.48 -13.71 17.21
N SER A 236 -15.55 -13.68 18.55
CA SER A 236 -16.45 -14.54 19.32
C SER A 236 -17.94 -14.25 19.02
N LEU A 237 -18.29 -12.96 18.88
CA LEU A 237 -19.65 -12.54 18.54
C LEU A 237 -20.01 -12.91 17.09
N LEU A 238 -19.08 -12.76 16.15
CA LEU A 238 -19.24 -13.20 14.76
C LEU A 238 -19.46 -14.71 14.68
N ALA A 239 -18.63 -15.50 15.36
CA ALA A 239 -18.79 -16.96 15.40
C ALA A 239 -20.16 -17.37 15.97
N SER A 240 -20.61 -16.68 17.02
CA SER A 240 -21.93 -16.91 17.63
C SER A 240 -23.08 -16.57 16.66
N LEU A 241 -22.97 -15.45 15.94
CA LEU A 241 -23.94 -15.06 14.91
C LEU A 241 -24.01 -16.08 13.77
N GLU A 242 -22.86 -16.61 13.36
CA GLU A 242 -22.76 -17.59 12.28
C GLU A 242 -23.35 -18.94 12.66
N GLN A 243 -23.13 -19.39 13.90
CA GLN A 243 -23.73 -20.62 14.43
C GLN A 243 -25.25 -20.51 14.55
N ALA A 244 -25.81 -19.31 14.69
CA ALA A 244 -27.25 -19.08 14.76
C ALA A 244 -27.94 -19.08 13.38
N LEU A 245 -27.20 -18.86 12.27
CA LEU A 245 -27.77 -18.80 10.91
C LEU A 245 -28.45 -20.11 10.44
N PRO A 246 -27.89 -21.32 10.68
CA PRO A 246 -28.49 -22.59 10.23
C PRO A 246 -29.79 -22.95 10.95
N ALA A 247 -29.93 -22.60 12.24
CA ALA A 247 -31.10 -22.92 13.05
C ALA A 247 -32.37 -22.16 12.58
N ALA A 248 -32.20 -20.94 12.04
CA ALA A 248 -33.30 -20.15 11.49
C ALA A 248 -33.76 -20.62 10.08
N ALA A 249 -32.91 -21.36 9.35
CA ALA A 249 -33.19 -21.81 7.99
C ALA A 249 -34.22 -22.95 7.92
N GLN A 250 -34.36 -23.75 8.99
CA GLN A 250 -35.28 -24.90 9.03
C GLN A 250 -36.76 -24.52 9.29
N GLY A 251 -37.06 -23.25 9.61
CA GLY A 251 -38.43 -22.77 9.93
C GLY A 251 -39.17 -22.11 8.76
N GLY A 252 -39.52 -22.85 7.70
CA GLY A 252 -40.72 -22.66 6.82
C GLY A 252 -41.18 -21.35 6.12
N GLY A 253 -40.54 -20.17 6.19
CA GLY A 253 -41.02 -18.92 5.52
C GLY A 253 -40.11 -18.34 4.43
N THR A 254 -40.57 -18.23 3.18
CA THR A 254 -39.77 -17.99 1.96
C THR A 254 -39.48 -16.54 1.56
N VAL A 255 -39.86 -15.51 2.32
CA VAL A 255 -39.66 -14.10 1.89
C VAL A 255 -38.97 -13.31 3.01
N GLY A 256 -37.64 -13.09 2.88
CA GLY A 256 -36.83 -12.29 3.82
C GLY A 256 -35.48 -12.89 4.26
N ARG A 257 -35.12 -14.11 3.81
CA ARG A 257 -34.01 -14.91 4.37
C ARG A 257 -32.60 -14.58 3.87
N THR A 258 -32.43 -13.75 2.84
CA THR A 258 -31.10 -13.44 2.26
C THR A 258 -30.35 -12.35 3.03
N ALA A 259 -31.04 -11.38 3.61
CA ALA A 259 -30.43 -10.24 4.30
C ALA A 259 -29.47 -10.58 5.48
N PRO A 260 -29.76 -11.54 6.38
CA PRO A 260 -28.88 -11.81 7.52
C PRO A 260 -27.54 -12.46 7.11
N ALA A 261 -27.54 -13.34 6.10
CA ALA A 261 -26.30 -13.94 5.59
C ALA A 261 -25.39 -12.91 4.91
N VAL A 262 -25.99 -11.95 4.19
CA VAL A 262 -25.28 -10.86 3.51
C VAL A 262 -24.64 -9.90 4.52
N SER A 263 -25.38 -9.55 5.57
CA SER A 263 -24.88 -8.77 6.70
C SER A 263 -23.66 -9.43 7.35
N THR A 264 -23.78 -10.72 7.69
CA THR A 264 -22.70 -11.46 8.35
C THR A 264 -21.44 -11.54 7.48
N ALA A 265 -21.57 -11.80 6.18
CA ALA A 265 -20.42 -11.82 5.27
C ALA A 265 -19.69 -10.47 5.22
N ARG A 266 -20.43 -9.36 5.18
CA ARG A 266 -19.86 -7.99 5.19
C ARG A 266 -19.19 -7.65 6.52
N LEU A 267 -19.80 -8.02 7.65
CA LEU A 267 -19.22 -7.81 8.98
C LEU A 267 -17.95 -8.65 9.17
N ARG A 268 -17.94 -9.89 8.67
CA ARG A 268 -16.75 -10.75 8.68
C ARG A 268 -15.62 -10.15 7.84
N LEU A 269 -15.92 -9.65 6.65
CA LEU A 269 -14.93 -8.94 5.82
C LEU A 269 -14.36 -7.72 6.55
N HIS A 270 -15.22 -6.89 7.15
CA HIS A 270 -14.80 -5.70 7.89
C HIS A 270 -13.89 -6.07 9.07
N HIS A 271 -14.27 -7.08 9.85
CA HIS A 271 -13.46 -7.61 10.95
C HIS A 271 -12.09 -8.07 10.46
N ARG A 272 -12.03 -8.86 9.39
CA ARG A 272 -10.77 -9.41 8.86
C ARG A 272 -9.84 -8.31 8.36
N VAL A 273 -10.37 -7.33 7.63
CA VAL A 273 -9.57 -6.17 7.19
C VAL A 273 -9.05 -5.39 8.39
N LEU A 274 -9.91 -5.06 9.37
CA LEU A 274 -9.48 -4.33 10.57
C LEU A 274 -8.43 -5.10 11.38
N ARG A 275 -8.61 -6.41 11.57
CA ARG A 275 -7.64 -7.26 12.27
C ARG A 275 -6.26 -7.17 11.62
N VAL A 276 -6.19 -7.32 10.30
CA VAL A 276 -4.93 -7.20 9.56
C VAL A 276 -4.34 -5.80 9.71
N LEU A 277 -5.13 -4.74 9.50
CA LEU A 277 -4.63 -3.37 9.61
C LEU A 277 -4.11 -3.03 11.02
N VAL A 278 -4.79 -3.49 12.07
CA VAL A 278 -4.38 -3.28 13.47
C VAL A 278 -3.05 -4.00 13.74
N LEU A 279 -2.92 -5.27 13.34
CA LEU A 279 -1.70 -6.04 13.53
C LEU A 279 -0.53 -5.48 12.71
N LEU A 280 -0.79 -5.03 11.47
CA LEU A 280 0.21 -4.34 10.65
C LEU A 280 0.68 -3.05 11.32
N ALA A 281 -0.24 -2.21 11.81
CA ALA A 281 0.07 -0.95 12.47
C ALA A 281 0.86 -1.14 13.78
N ALA A 282 0.55 -2.19 14.55
CA ALA A 282 1.30 -2.54 15.75
C ALA A 282 2.69 -3.14 15.46
N GLY A 283 2.94 -3.52 14.21
CA GLY A 283 4.15 -4.20 13.77
C GLY A 283 4.20 -5.68 14.15
N ARG A 284 3.05 -6.31 14.38
CA ARG A 284 2.88 -7.73 14.68
C ARG A 284 2.59 -8.54 13.42
N THR A 285 3.29 -8.24 12.33
CA THR A 285 3.06 -8.89 11.03
C THR A 285 3.49 -10.35 11.03
N GLY A 286 4.39 -10.76 11.94
CA GLY A 286 4.74 -12.15 12.18
C GLY A 286 3.55 -12.99 12.65
N ASP A 287 2.59 -12.39 13.36
CA ASP A 287 1.38 -13.09 13.81
C ASP A 287 0.35 -13.29 12.68
N LEU A 288 0.52 -12.57 11.56
CA LEU A 288 -0.26 -12.76 10.33
C LEU A 288 0.30 -13.93 9.49
N GLN A 289 1.47 -14.44 9.86
CA GLN A 289 2.10 -15.61 9.25
C GLN A 289 1.87 -16.81 10.19
N ALA A 290 1.33 -17.91 9.66
CA ALA A 290 0.90 -19.04 10.50
C ALA A 290 2.04 -19.56 11.39
N PRO A 291 1.81 -19.77 12.70
CA PRO A 291 2.82 -20.32 13.60
C PRO A 291 3.04 -21.81 13.30
N GLY A 292 4.07 -22.13 12.54
CA GLY A 292 4.59 -23.49 12.41
C GLY A 292 4.66 -24.03 10.99
N LYS A 293 5.89 -24.40 10.62
CA LYS A 293 6.33 -25.11 9.40
C LYS A 293 6.41 -24.25 8.15
N GLY A 294 7.63 -24.18 7.62
CA GLY A 294 7.99 -23.41 6.43
C GLY A 294 7.05 -23.70 5.25
N ASN A 295 6.82 -22.66 4.46
CA ASN A 295 5.99 -22.62 3.25
C ASN A 295 4.47 -22.75 3.43
N ASN A 296 3.92 -22.86 4.64
CA ASN A 296 2.47 -22.84 4.80
C ASN A 296 1.92 -21.41 4.78
N ALA A 297 1.06 -21.21 3.79
CA ALA A 297 0.53 -19.96 3.31
C ALA A 297 -0.15 -19.13 4.41
N LEU A 298 -0.18 -17.83 4.14
CA LEU A 298 -0.90 -16.82 4.91
C LEU A 298 -2.38 -17.21 5.02
N LEU A 299 -2.72 -18.01 6.05
CA LEU A 299 -4.11 -18.36 6.40
C LEU A 299 -4.98 -17.10 6.38
N GLU A 300 -4.44 -15.98 6.85
CA GLU A 300 -5.10 -14.68 6.83
C GLU A 300 -5.43 -14.15 5.44
N VAL A 301 -4.56 -14.35 4.44
CA VAL A 301 -4.82 -13.92 3.06
C VAL A 301 -5.90 -14.80 2.44
N GLU A 302 -5.87 -16.10 2.69
CA GLU A 302 -6.90 -17.03 2.22
C GLU A 302 -8.26 -16.70 2.86
N GLU A 303 -8.29 -16.47 4.17
CA GLU A 303 -9.49 -16.07 4.92
C GLU A 303 -10.00 -14.69 4.49
N LEU A 304 -9.12 -13.73 4.22
CA LEU A 304 -9.48 -12.42 3.65
C LEU A 304 -10.13 -12.58 2.27
N ASN A 305 -9.50 -13.35 1.38
CA ASN A 305 -10.02 -13.57 0.03
C ASN A 305 -11.36 -14.32 0.06
N ALA A 306 -11.50 -15.32 0.94
CA ALA A 306 -12.75 -16.04 1.14
C ALA A 306 -13.85 -15.12 1.70
N ALA A 307 -13.52 -14.26 2.67
CA ALA A 307 -14.47 -13.27 3.21
C ALA A 307 -14.89 -12.24 2.15
N ALA A 308 -13.95 -11.79 1.31
CA ALA A 308 -14.23 -10.86 0.22
C ALA A 308 -15.13 -11.50 -0.85
N ALA A 309 -14.84 -12.73 -1.25
CA ALA A 309 -15.67 -13.49 -2.19
C ALA A 309 -17.08 -13.75 -1.64
N ALA A 310 -17.20 -14.12 -0.36
CA ALA A 310 -18.49 -14.31 0.30
C ALA A 310 -19.29 -13.00 0.38
N ALA A 311 -18.64 -11.88 0.72
CA ALA A 311 -19.29 -10.58 0.77
C ALA A 311 -19.70 -10.09 -0.62
N ALA A 312 -18.94 -10.39 -1.67
CA ALA A 312 -19.27 -10.07 -3.06
C ALA A 312 -20.43 -10.92 -3.59
N ALA A 313 -20.42 -12.24 -3.35
CA ALA A 313 -21.50 -13.15 -3.73
C ALA A 313 -22.83 -12.82 -3.03
N ALA A 314 -22.74 -12.24 -1.84
CA ALA A 314 -23.86 -11.76 -1.07
C ALA A 314 -24.53 -10.49 -1.66
N VAL A 315 -23.86 -9.77 -2.57
CA VAL A 315 -24.46 -8.64 -3.28
C VAL A 315 -25.29 -9.16 -4.46
N ASN A 316 -26.62 -9.25 -4.29
CA ASN A 316 -27.55 -9.33 -5.44
C ASN A 316 -27.30 -8.13 -6.39
N PRO A 317 -27.58 -8.25 -7.71
CA PRO A 317 -27.08 -7.30 -8.73
C PRO A 317 -27.32 -5.85 -8.33
N PRO A 318 -26.40 -4.93 -8.69
CA PRO A 318 -26.40 -3.57 -8.20
C PRO A 318 -27.74 -2.92 -8.52
N THR A 319 -28.60 -2.84 -7.51
CA THR A 319 -29.61 -1.81 -7.49
C THR A 319 -28.82 -0.51 -7.59
N PRO A 320 -29.01 0.30 -8.65
CA PRO A 320 -28.23 1.51 -8.82
C PRO A 320 -28.30 2.34 -7.55
N PRO A 321 -27.26 3.10 -7.17
CA PRO A 321 -27.28 3.97 -5.98
C PRO A 321 -28.48 4.94 -5.96
N CYS A 322 -29.14 5.10 -7.12
CA CYS A 322 -30.37 5.86 -7.35
C CYS A 322 -31.64 5.18 -6.84
N SER A 323 -31.66 3.87 -6.55
CA SER A 323 -32.80 3.19 -5.93
C SER A 323 -32.70 3.22 -4.40
N ARG A 324 -32.48 4.40 -3.82
CA ARG A 324 -33.01 4.68 -2.48
C ARG A 324 -34.53 4.63 -2.64
N THR A 325 -35.11 3.45 -2.42
CA THR A 325 -36.53 3.21 -2.67
C THR A 325 -37.37 4.33 -2.05
N ALA A 326 -38.31 4.85 -2.83
CA ALA A 326 -39.07 6.04 -2.51
C ALA A 326 -39.95 5.89 -1.24
N ASP A 327 -40.06 4.67 -0.69
CA ASP A 327 -41.05 4.27 0.30
C ASP A 327 -40.49 3.84 1.68
N GLY A 328 -39.17 3.88 1.91
CA GLY A 328 -38.63 3.59 3.26
C GLY A 328 -37.17 4.00 3.50
N PRO A 329 -36.73 4.15 4.76
CA PRO A 329 -35.33 4.34 5.11
C PRO A 329 -34.57 3.00 4.96
N VAL A 330 -33.72 2.90 3.95
CA VAL A 330 -32.88 1.71 3.61
C VAL A 330 -32.10 1.14 4.81
N TRP A 331 -31.79 1.97 5.80
CA TRP A 331 -31.08 1.59 7.03
C TRP A 331 -31.83 0.64 7.96
N LEU A 332 -33.16 0.49 7.82
CA LEU A 332 -33.92 -0.42 8.69
C LEU A 332 -33.84 -1.89 8.24
N SER A 333 -33.41 -2.14 7.01
CA SER A 333 -33.37 -3.47 6.39
C SER A 333 -31.94 -4.02 6.18
N ASP A 334 -30.94 -3.16 6.02
CA ASP A 334 -29.53 -3.55 5.84
C ASP A 334 -28.62 -2.86 6.86
N PRO A 335 -27.56 -3.53 7.38
CA PRO A 335 -26.57 -2.88 8.22
C PRO A 335 -25.84 -1.79 7.43
N PRO A 336 -25.32 -0.74 8.10
CA PRO A 336 -24.51 0.25 7.44
C PRO A 336 -23.31 -0.37 6.73
N VAL A 337 -23.14 0.09 5.50
CA VAL A 337 -22.03 -0.26 4.64
C VAL A 337 -20.87 0.69 4.97
N TRP A 338 -19.77 0.15 5.48
CA TRP A 338 -18.56 0.93 5.82
C TRP A 338 -17.77 1.36 4.57
N LEU A 339 -17.82 0.57 3.50
CA LEU A 339 -17.29 0.86 2.17
C LEU A 339 -18.18 0.24 1.09
N PRO A 340 -18.32 0.86 -0.10
CA PRO A 340 -18.94 0.22 -1.26
C PRO A 340 -18.34 -1.17 -1.50
N ALA A 341 -19.13 -2.12 -2.02
CA ALA A 341 -18.71 -3.53 -2.11
C ALA A 341 -17.36 -3.72 -2.82
N GLY A 342 -17.12 -3.05 -3.96
CA GLY A 342 -15.83 -3.09 -4.65
C GLY A 342 -14.71 -2.40 -3.87
N GLY A 343 -15.02 -1.34 -3.11
CA GLY A 343 -14.06 -0.72 -2.18
C GLY A 343 -13.69 -1.62 -1.00
N ALA A 344 -14.64 -2.35 -0.43
CA ALA A 344 -14.39 -3.31 0.65
C ALA A 344 -13.52 -4.49 0.17
N ALA A 345 -13.80 -5.02 -1.02
CA ALA A 345 -12.99 -6.06 -1.65
C ALA A 345 -11.57 -5.55 -1.97
N ALA A 346 -11.45 -4.33 -2.51
CA ALA A 346 -10.14 -3.69 -2.74
C ALA A 346 -9.37 -3.46 -1.44
N ALA A 347 -10.03 -3.05 -0.35
CA ALA A 347 -9.39 -2.93 0.96
C ALA A 347 -8.84 -4.28 1.46
N ALA A 348 -9.53 -5.39 1.17
CA ALA A 348 -9.02 -6.73 1.46
C ALA A 348 -7.79 -7.10 0.61
N CYS A 349 -7.78 -6.75 -0.68
CA CYS A 349 -6.60 -6.90 -1.54
C CYS A 349 -5.40 -6.11 -1.00
N LEU A 350 -5.60 -4.87 -0.56
CA LEU A 350 -4.56 -4.05 0.05
C LEU A 350 -4.03 -4.66 1.35
N ALA A 351 -4.93 -5.11 2.22
CA ALA A 351 -4.58 -5.79 3.47
C ALA A 351 -3.76 -7.08 3.20
N ALA A 352 -4.19 -7.88 2.21
CA ALA A 352 -3.48 -9.08 1.80
C ALA A 352 -2.07 -8.77 1.25
N ALA A 353 -1.94 -7.73 0.42
CA ALA A 353 -0.64 -7.26 -0.06
C ALA A 353 0.27 -6.81 1.11
N GLY A 354 -0.30 -6.16 2.12
CA GLY A 354 0.37 -5.79 3.37
C GLY A 354 0.93 -6.98 4.15
N CYS A 355 0.24 -8.13 4.14
CA CYS A 355 0.72 -9.38 4.73
C CYS A 355 1.84 -10.05 3.89
N LEU A 356 1.68 -10.03 2.56
CA LEU A 356 2.56 -10.71 1.62
C LEU A 356 3.93 -10.05 1.48
N ARG A 357 3.97 -8.70 1.49
CA ARG A 357 5.18 -7.92 1.18
C ARG A 357 6.33 -8.14 2.18
N PRO A 358 6.15 -8.06 3.52
CA PRO A 358 7.24 -8.26 4.47
C PRO A 358 7.88 -9.66 4.34
N GLY A 359 7.04 -10.68 4.09
CA GLY A 359 7.47 -12.07 3.91
C GLY A 359 8.09 -12.39 2.54
N GLY A 360 8.29 -11.39 1.68
CA GLY A 360 8.97 -11.55 0.39
C GLY A 360 8.13 -12.17 -0.73
N ARG A 361 6.82 -12.37 -0.54
CA ARG A 361 5.89 -12.86 -1.58
C ARG A 361 5.44 -11.74 -2.51
N LEU A 362 6.41 -11.05 -3.10
CA LEU A 362 6.21 -9.80 -3.85
C LEU A 362 5.37 -9.97 -5.12
N GLY A 363 5.48 -11.11 -5.81
CA GLY A 363 4.68 -11.40 -7.02
C GLY A 363 3.18 -11.54 -6.71
N GLU A 364 2.85 -12.20 -5.61
CA GLU A 364 1.45 -12.34 -5.17
C GLU A 364 0.91 -11.02 -4.62
N ALA A 365 1.74 -10.26 -3.89
CA ALA A 365 1.37 -8.92 -3.46
C ALA A 365 1.02 -8.03 -4.67
N ALA A 366 1.83 -8.04 -5.72
CA ALA A 366 1.56 -7.31 -6.95
C ALA A 366 0.25 -7.75 -7.64
N ALA A 367 -0.05 -9.06 -7.65
CA ALA A 367 -1.31 -9.58 -8.19
C ALA A 367 -2.53 -9.09 -7.41
N GLN A 368 -2.46 -9.11 -6.08
CA GLN A 368 -3.51 -8.56 -5.21
C GLN A 368 -3.73 -7.06 -5.45
N LEU A 369 -2.65 -6.28 -5.55
CA LEU A 369 -2.73 -4.85 -5.83
C LEU A 369 -3.32 -4.54 -7.21
N ALA A 370 -2.96 -5.33 -8.23
CA ALA A 370 -3.52 -5.18 -9.57
C ALA A 370 -5.03 -5.48 -9.58
N HIS A 371 -5.46 -6.55 -8.91
CA HIS A 371 -6.88 -6.91 -8.79
C HIS A 371 -7.67 -5.85 -8.01
N GLY A 372 -7.14 -5.39 -6.88
CA GLY A 372 -7.78 -4.33 -6.08
C GLY A 372 -8.01 -3.03 -6.87
N ARG A 373 -7.02 -2.59 -7.66
CA ARG A 373 -7.17 -1.41 -8.54
C ARG A 373 -8.23 -1.59 -9.62
N GLN A 374 -8.37 -2.79 -10.18
CA GLN A 374 -9.45 -3.07 -11.13
C GLN A 374 -10.83 -2.86 -10.49
N LEU A 375 -11.04 -3.42 -9.29
CA LEU A 375 -12.28 -3.26 -8.53
C LEU A 375 -12.56 -1.79 -8.16
N LEU A 376 -11.51 -1.02 -7.84
CA LEU A 376 -11.62 0.41 -7.58
C LEU A 376 -12.00 1.19 -8.83
N GLY A 377 -11.38 0.88 -9.98
CA GLY A 377 -11.73 1.49 -11.27
C GLY A 377 -13.19 1.26 -11.64
N GLU A 378 -13.68 0.02 -11.49
CA GLU A 378 -15.09 -0.33 -11.70
C GLU A 378 -16.02 0.42 -10.72
N SER A 379 -15.63 0.53 -9.45
CA SER A 379 -16.41 1.23 -8.42
C SER A 379 -16.46 2.75 -8.63
N LEU A 380 -15.33 3.37 -8.98
CA LEU A 380 -15.24 4.79 -9.28
C LEU A 380 -16.03 5.15 -10.54
N ALA A 381 -15.94 4.31 -11.59
CA ALA A 381 -16.74 4.45 -12.79
C ALA A 381 -18.25 4.34 -12.49
N ALA A 382 -18.65 3.41 -11.61
CA ALA A 382 -20.04 3.29 -11.17
C ALA A 382 -20.56 4.53 -10.41
N LEU A 383 -19.67 5.28 -9.74
CA LEU A 383 -19.97 6.57 -9.12
C LEU A 383 -19.87 7.75 -10.10
N CYS A 384 -19.60 7.50 -11.39
CA CYS A 384 -19.35 8.52 -12.41
C CYS A 384 -18.16 9.44 -12.08
N VAL A 385 -17.16 8.93 -11.34
CA VAL A 385 -15.92 9.65 -11.06
C VAL A 385 -14.98 9.42 -12.24
N ASP A 386 -14.66 10.48 -12.97
CA ASP A 386 -13.75 10.45 -14.10
C ASP A 386 -12.34 10.83 -13.62
N LEU A 387 -11.43 9.83 -13.67
CA LEU A 387 -10.06 9.98 -13.21
C LEU A 387 -9.23 10.92 -14.10
N GLU A 388 -9.65 11.18 -15.34
CA GLU A 388 -8.97 12.09 -16.27
C GLU A 388 -9.45 13.53 -16.09
N VAL A 389 -10.76 13.73 -15.90
CA VAL A 389 -11.33 15.06 -15.63
C VAL A 389 -10.95 15.58 -14.24
N GLY A 390 -10.81 14.68 -13.26
CA GLY A 390 -10.40 15.02 -11.91
C GLY A 390 -11.57 15.42 -11.01
N GLU A 391 -11.27 16.21 -9.99
CA GLU A 391 -12.17 16.51 -8.87
C GLU A 391 -13.54 17.06 -9.29
N GLN A 392 -13.60 17.77 -10.40
CA GLN A 392 -14.83 18.37 -10.95
C GLN A 392 -15.87 17.32 -11.37
N SER A 393 -15.45 16.08 -11.62
CA SER A 393 -16.36 14.96 -11.94
C SER A 393 -17.12 14.45 -10.71
N VAL A 394 -16.66 14.74 -9.49
CA VAL A 394 -17.23 14.16 -8.27
C VAL A 394 -18.50 14.93 -7.87
N ALA A 395 -19.65 14.24 -7.90
CA ALA A 395 -20.89 14.82 -7.39
C ALA A 395 -20.88 14.89 -5.85
N ALA A 396 -21.44 15.95 -5.28
CA ALA A 396 -21.41 16.22 -3.83
C ALA A 396 -21.93 15.06 -2.96
N MET A 397 -22.94 14.32 -3.44
CA MET A 397 -23.52 13.19 -2.70
C MET A 397 -22.66 11.94 -2.66
N VAL A 398 -21.84 11.71 -3.69
CA VAL A 398 -20.93 10.56 -3.71
C VAL A 398 -19.55 10.94 -3.18
N ALA A 399 -19.34 12.20 -2.80
CA ALA A 399 -18.05 12.69 -2.30
C ALA A 399 -17.47 11.86 -1.15
N PRO A 400 -18.23 11.39 -0.14
CA PRO A 400 -17.67 10.53 0.91
C PRO A 400 -17.16 9.18 0.37
N ASP A 401 -17.94 8.53 -0.49
CA ASP A 401 -17.59 7.24 -1.08
C ASP A 401 -16.43 7.38 -2.07
N ALA A 402 -16.49 8.41 -2.93
CA ALA A 402 -15.41 8.77 -3.84
C ALA A 402 -14.11 9.06 -3.10
N ARG A 403 -14.17 9.77 -1.96
CA ARG A 403 -12.99 10.02 -1.11
C ARG A 403 -12.37 8.73 -0.61
N ALA A 404 -13.20 7.81 -0.10
CA ALA A 404 -12.71 6.52 0.39
C ALA A 404 -12.07 5.71 -0.75
N LEU A 405 -12.71 5.62 -1.91
CA LEU A 405 -12.21 4.88 -3.07
C LEU A 405 -10.94 5.49 -3.67
N LEU A 406 -10.87 6.83 -3.80
CA LEU A 406 -9.67 7.53 -4.27
C LEU A 406 -8.50 7.36 -3.30
N THR A 407 -8.77 7.38 -1.99
CA THR A 407 -7.74 7.10 -0.97
C THR A 407 -7.24 5.67 -1.10
N LEU A 408 -8.12 4.70 -1.28
CA LEU A 408 -7.72 3.30 -1.52
C LEU A 408 -6.91 3.16 -2.80
N GLU A 409 -7.28 3.82 -3.90
CA GLU A 409 -6.53 3.81 -5.16
C GLU A 409 -5.12 4.35 -4.95
N ALA A 410 -4.99 5.46 -4.21
CA ALA A 410 -3.70 6.03 -3.85
C ALA A 410 -2.84 5.06 -3.02
N LEU A 411 -3.42 4.38 -2.02
CA LEU A 411 -2.72 3.41 -1.18
C LEU A 411 -2.33 2.13 -1.95
N HIS A 412 -3.13 1.69 -2.92
CA HIS A 412 -2.75 0.56 -3.79
C HIS A 412 -1.53 0.91 -4.65
N ARG A 413 -1.48 2.13 -5.20
CA ARG A 413 -0.33 2.60 -5.98
C ARG A 413 0.89 2.79 -5.10
N GLU A 414 0.74 3.34 -3.90
CA GLU A 414 1.81 3.42 -2.90
C GLU A 414 2.44 2.05 -2.63
N SER A 415 1.61 1.06 -2.30
CA SER A 415 2.09 -0.30 -2.06
C SER A 415 2.73 -0.94 -3.30
N ALA A 416 2.23 -0.63 -4.52
CA ALA A 416 2.85 -1.10 -5.76
C ALA A 416 4.24 -0.48 -5.99
N VAL A 417 4.40 0.83 -5.74
CA VAL A 417 5.70 1.51 -5.77
C VAL A 417 6.68 0.82 -4.83
N LEU A 418 6.26 0.53 -3.59
CA LEU A 418 7.12 -0.15 -2.62
C LEU A 418 7.54 -1.56 -3.08
N VAL A 419 6.63 -2.32 -3.70
CA VAL A 419 6.97 -3.65 -4.28
C VAL A 419 8.02 -3.51 -5.38
N HIS A 420 7.84 -2.57 -6.31
CA HIS A 420 8.80 -2.33 -7.39
C HIS A 420 10.16 -1.86 -6.85
N LEU A 421 10.17 -0.98 -5.84
CA LEU A 421 11.40 -0.51 -5.20
C LEU A 421 12.17 -1.65 -4.51
N THR A 422 11.49 -2.55 -3.79
CA THR A 422 12.13 -3.72 -3.17
C THR A 422 12.76 -4.64 -4.23
N GLN A 423 12.15 -4.79 -5.41
CA GLN A 423 12.68 -5.59 -6.52
C GLN A 423 13.72 -4.84 -7.38
N ALA A 424 14.10 -3.62 -7.00
CA ALA A 424 14.94 -2.72 -7.81
C ALA A 424 14.39 -2.43 -9.23
N ASP A 425 13.08 -2.58 -9.45
CA ASP A 425 12.40 -2.20 -10.68
C ASP A 425 12.07 -0.71 -10.67
N LEU A 426 13.10 0.12 -10.92
CA LEU A 426 12.96 1.57 -10.92
C LEU A 426 12.00 2.07 -12.01
N GLY A 427 11.87 1.36 -13.13
CA GLY A 427 10.95 1.74 -14.20
C GLY A 427 9.48 1.50 -13.82
N GLY A 428 9.18 0.36 -13.19
CA GLY A 428 7.87 0.09 -12.59
C GLY A 428 7.52 1.09 -11.49
N ALA A 429 8.45 1.29 -10.54
CA ALA A 429 8.26 2.23 -9.44
C ALA A 429 7.98 3.67 -9.92
N GLN A 430 8.73 4.13 -10.93
CA GLN A 430 8.53 5.46 -11.50
C GLN A 430 7.15 5.61 -12.16
N ARG A 431 6.71 4.63 -12.96
CA ARG A 431 5.40 4.68 -13.63
C ARG A 431 4.26 4.78 -12.63
N GLU A 432 4.29 3.96 -11.57
CA GLU A 432 3.26 4.00 -10.53
C GLU A 432 3.31 5.29 -9.71
N LEU A 433 4.51 5.80 -9.41
CA LEU A 433 4.69 7.06 -8.69
C LEU A 433 4.20 8.26 -9.50
N VAL A 434 4.52 8.35 -10.80
CA VAL A 434 4.00 9.39 -11.70
C VAL A 434 2.47 9.34 -11.75
N ALA A 435 1.90 8.14 -11.89
CA ALA A 435 0.44 7.97 -11.92
C ALA A 435 -0.21 8.43 -10.61
N LEU A 436 0.40 8.12 -9.46
CA LEU A 436 -0.07 8.54 -8.14
C LEU A 436 0.03 10.07 -7.96
N LEU A 437 1.15 10.69 -8.35
CA LEU A 437 1.30 12.15 -8.31
C LEU A 437 0.29 12.84 -9.22
N GLY A 438 0.08 12.31 -10.42
CA GLY A 438 -0.96 12.81 -11.33
C GLY A 438 -2.37 12.68 -10.74
N LEU A 439 -2.66 11.58 -10.04
CA LEU A 439 -3.94 11.40 -9.34
C LEU A 439 -4.11 12.44 -8.23
N ALA A 440 -3.07 12.67 -7.41
CA ALA A 440 -3.09 13.69 -6.37
C ALA A 440 -3.27 15.11 -6.93
N ALA A 441 -2.65 15.42 -8.07
CA ALA A 441 -2.81 16.70 -8.76
C ALA A 441 -4.24 16.91 -9.30
N ARG A 442 -4.90 15.83 -9.75
CA ARG A 442 -6.29 15.88 -10.26
C ARG A 442 -7.35 15.87 -9.16
N PHE A 443 -7.03 15.34 -7.98
CA PHE A 443 -7.94 15.27 -6.82
C PHE A 443 -7.30 15.86 -5.55
N PRO A 444 -6.89 17.14 -5.59
CA PRO A 444 -6.11 17.74 -4.51
C PRO A 444 -6.87 17.81 -3.18
N SER A 445 -8.17 18.12 -3.17
CA SER A 445 -8.89 18.24 -1.89
C SER A 445 -9.14 16.88 -1.22
N TYR A 446 -9.28 15.83 -2.03
CA TYR A 446 -9.55 14.47 -1.59
C TYR A 446 -8.28 13.77 -1.08
N LEU A 447 -7.15 14.02 -1.73
CA LEU A 447 -5.87 13.35 -1.45
C LEU A 447 -4.86 14.22 -0.69
N ALA A 448 -5.20 15.47 -0.36
CA ALA A 448 -4.37 16.35 0.49
C ALA A 448 -3.84 15.67 1.77
N PRO A 449 -4.62 14.85 2.51
CA PRO A 449 -4.10 14.16 3.70
C PRO A 449 -2.94 13.19 3.44
N LEU A 450 -2.73 12.78 2.18
CA LEU A 450 -1.66 11.85 1.79
C LEU A 450 -0.35 12.57 1.40
N GLN A 451 -0.26 13.89 1.53
CA GLN A 451 0.94 14.65 1.14
C GLN A 451 2.23 14.12 1.80
N ALA A 452 2.18 13.80 3.09
CA ALA A 452 3.32 13.24 3.81
C ALA A 452 3.78 11.90 3.19
N LEU A 453 2.83 11.05 2.81
CA LEU A 453 3.08 9.75 2.17
C LEU A 453 3.68 9.94 0.77
N LEU A 454 3.22 10.91 -0.02
CA LEU A 454 3.81 11.21 -1.33
C LEU A 454 5.28 11.64 -1.19
N HIS A 455 5.59 12.50 -0.22
CA HIS A 455 6.97 12.86 0.08
C HIS A 455 7.81 11.65 0.49
N MET A 456 7.28 10.75 1.34
CA MET A 456 7.97 9.51 1.70
C MET A 456 8.29 8.66 0.48
N LEU A 457 7.34 8.45 -0.43
CA LEU A 457 7.54 7.65 -1.64
C LEU A 457 8.57 8.22 -2.60
N VAL A 458 8.50 9.53 -2.86
CA VAL A 458 9.51 10.20 -3.70
C VAL A 458 10.87 10.12 -3.03
N GLY A 459 10.94 10.26 -1.71
CA GLY A 459 12.15 10.06 -0.92
C GLY A 459 12.73 8.66 -1.05
N HIS A 460 11.89 7.63 -0.93
CA HIS A 460 12.29 6.23 -1.14
C HIS A 460 12.80 5.97 -2.55
N TYR A 461 12.09 6.46 -3.57
CA TYR A 461 12.52 6.36 -4.97
C TYR A 461 13.88 7.03 -5.20
N ALA A 462 14.05 8.27 -4.73
CA ALA A 462 15.30 9.01 -4.83
C ALA A 462 16.45 8.30 -4.11
N HIS A 463 16.17 7.70 -2.94
CA HIS A 463 17.16 6.96 -2.17
C HIS A 463 17.68 5.73 -2.95
N VAL A 464 16.78 4.90 -3.50
CA VAL A 464 17.17 3.72 -4.29
C VAL A 464 17.86 4.13 -5.60
N ALA A 465 17.48 5.27 -6.19
CA ALA A 465 18.15 5.83 -7.36
C ALA A 465 19.56 6.39 -7.05
N GLY A 466 19.95 6.51 -5.77
CA GLY A 466 21.22 7.07 -5.33
C GLY A 466 21.25 8.60 -5.26
N CYS A 467 20.09 9.27 -5.33
CA CYS A 467 19.93 10.71 -5.20
C CYS A 467 19.69 11.07 -3.72
N PHE A 468 20.71 10.86 -2.87
CA PHE A 468 20.55 10.89 -1.42
C PHE A 468 20.19 12.26 -0.84
N SER A 469 20.66 13.36 -1.44
CA SER A 469 20.28 14.72 -1.03
C SER A 469 18.80 14.99 -1.26
N GLU A 470 18.27 14.59 -2.41
CA GLU A 470 16.85 14.70 -2.73
C GLU A 470 16.01 13.80 -1.83
N ALA A 471 16.47 12.57 -1.56
CA ALA A 471 15.82 11.67 -0.63
C ALA A 471 15.68 12.31 0.76
N ALA A 472 16.77 12.85 1.31
CA ALA A 472 16.76 13.51 2.62
C ALA A 472 15.80 14.72 2.64
N ARG A 473 15.80 15.55 1.59
CA ARG A 473 14.89 16.70 1.46
C ARG A 473 13.43 16.26 1.45
N HIS A 474 13.10 15.21 0.70
CA HIS A 474 11.74 14.67 0.65
C HIS A 474 11.30 14.06 1.98
N PHE A 475 12.16 13.32 2.68
CA PHE A 475 11.84 12.82 4.02
C PHE A 475 11.63 13.96 5.02
N GLN A 476 12.45 15.01 5.00
CA GLN A 476 12.21 16.21 5.83
C GLN A 476 10.87 16.87 5.48
N GLY A 477 10.52 16.95 4.19
CA GLY A 477 9.22 17.41 3.73
C GLY A 477 8.05 16.56 4.26
N ALA A 478 8.22 15.24 4.31
CA ALA A 478 7.22 14.34 4.91
C ALA A 478 7.04 14.58 6.41
N ALA A 479 8.14 14.82 7.14
CA ALA A 479 8.08 15.13 8.57
C ALA A 479 7.42 16.49 8.84
N ALA A 480 7.61 17.46 7.94
CA ALA A 480 7.05 18.81 8.04
C ALA A 480 5.62 18.93 7.47
N ALA A 481 5.10 17.91 6.80
CA ALA A 481 3.80 17.96 6.14
C ALA A 481 2.66 18.14 7.16
N SER A 482 1.71 19.01 6.81
CA SER A 482 0.53 19.27 7.66
C SER A 482 -0.34 18.01 7.76
N GLY A 483 -0.64 17.59 8.99
CA GLY A 483 -1.40 16.37 9.24
C GLY A 483 -0.58 15.07 9.22
N ALA A 484 0.75 15.14 9.11
CA ALA A 484 1.61 13.97 9.28
C ALA A 484 1.42 13.35 10.67
N SER A 485 1.23 12.04 10.73
CA SER A 485 1.16 11.32 12.00
C SER A 485 2.53 11.30 12.70
N ASN A 486 2.54 11.17 14.03
CA ASN A 486 3.77 11.00 14.81
C ASN A 486 4.65 9.85 14.27
N GLN A 487 4.00 8.77 13.81
CA GLN A 487 4.68 7.64 13.16
C GLN A 487 5.40 8.08 11.88
N THR A 488 4.71 8.82 11.01
CA THR A 488 5.27 9.30 9.74
C THR A 488 6.47 10.21 9.98
N GLN A 489 6.36 11.14 10.95
CA GLN A 489 7.46 12.04 11.31
C GLN A 489 8.70 11.29 11.79
N ARG A 490 8.54 10.28 12.65
CA ARG A 490 9.65 9.46 13.17
C ARG A 490 10.29 8.61 12.09
N LEU A 491 9.48 7.93 11.26
CA LEU A 491 10.00 7.13 10.16
C LEU A 491 10.73 7.99 9.13
N ALA A 492 10.16 9.16 8.80
CA ALA A 492 10.80 10.13 7.92
C ALA A 492 12.16 10.60 8.47
N ALA A 493 12.27 10.89 9.77
CA ALA A 493 13.54 11.25 10.40
C ALA A 493 14.57 10.11 10.34
N ALA A 494 14.14 8.88 10.58
CA ALA A 494 15.02 7.71 10.46
C ALA A 494 15.51 7.51 9.01
N TYR A 495 14.64 7.68 8.02
CA TYR A 495 15.02 7.57 6.61
C TYR A 495 15.88 8.74 6.13
N ALA A 496 15.65 9.96 6.61
CA ALA A 496 16.51 11.11 6.35
C ALA A 496 17.93 10.88 6.90
N ALA A 497 18.05 10.33 8.11
CA ALA A 497 19.33 9.96 8.71
C ALA A 497 20.07 8.90 7.88
N LEU A 498 19.37 7.85 7.43
CA LEU A 498 19.94 6.82 6.56
C LEU A 498 20.35 7.38 5.18
N ALA A 499 19.55 8.28 4.60
CA ALA A 499 19.90 8.96 3.35
C ALA A 499 21.15 9.84 3.49
N ALA A 500 21.27 10.61 4.59
CA ALA A 500 22.44 11.42 4.86
C ALA A 500 23.72 10.56 4.94
N LEU A 501 23.66 9.46 5.70
CA LEU A 501 24.79 8.51 5.82
C LEU A 501 25.18 7.89 4.48
N ALA A 502 24.19 7.48 3.66
CA ALA A 502 24.45 6.90 2.35
C ALA A 502 25.10 7.91 1.36
N GLY A 503 24.87 9.21 1.56
CA GLY A 503 25.52 10.26 0.79
C GLY A 503 27.03 10.39 1.04
N GLY A 504 27.54 9.88 2.18
CA GLY A 504 28.97 9.85 2.49
C GLY A 504 29.62 11.21 2.74
N ALA A 505 28.83 12.27 2.99
CA ALA A 505 29.36 13.58 3.37
C ALA A 505 30.10 13.49 4.72
N PRO A 506 31.19 14.25 4.95
CA PRO A 506 31.99 14.15 6.16
C PRO A 506 31.21 14.52 7.43
N ASP A 507 30.22 15.41 7.31
CA ASP A 507 29.30 15.84 8.37
C ASP A 507 28.03 14.97 8.48
N ALA A 508 27.86 13.99 7.59
CA ALA A 508 26.67 13.13 7.56
C ALA A 508 26.34 12.45 8.89
N PRO A 509 27.32 11.93 9.68
CA PRO A 509 27.01 11.32 10.98
C PRO A 509 26.39 12.31 11.96
N ALA A 510 26.86 13.56 11.96
CA ALA A 510 26.33 14.61 12.82
C ALA A 510 24.92 15.03 12.38
N VAL A 511 24.70 15.22 11.07
CA VAL A 511 23.37 15.54 10.52
C VAL A 511 22.36 14.44 10.80
N ALA A 512 22.75 13.18 10.60
CA ALA A 512 21.90 12.02 10.87
C ALA A 512 21.57 11.89 12.36
N LEU A 513 22.54 12.15 13.24
CA LEU A 513 22.36 12.14 14.69
C LEU A 513 21.34 13.20 15.15
N GLU A 514 21.47 14.43 14.66
CA GLU A 514 20.55 15.52 15.02
C GLU A 514 19.12 15.24 14.52
N ALA A 515 18.96 14.66 13.32
CA ALA A 515 17.65 14.24 12.81
C ALA A 515 16.97 13.20 13.73
N LEU A 516 17.72 12.20 14.20
CA LEU A 516 17.19 11.18 15.12
C LEU A 516 16.86 11.75 16.51
N LYS A 517 17.69 12.67 17.03
CA LYS A 517 17.42 13.35 18.31
C LYS A 517 16.15 14.19 18.25
N ALA A 518 15.98 14.98 17.18
CA ALA A 518 14.79 15.82 16.98
C ALA A 518 13.49 15.01 16.98
N ALA A 519 13.53 13.77 16.47
CA ALA A 519 12.39 12.85 16.47
C ALA A 519 12.24 12.01 17.77
N GLY A 520 13.10 12.21 18.78
CA GLY A 520 13.08 11.42 20.01
C GLY A 520 13.47 9.95 19.83
N LEU A 521 14.27 9.64 18.80
CA LEU A 521 14.71 8.28 18.46
C LEU A 521 16.14 7.95 18.96
N TYR A 522 16.83 8.92 19.58
CA TYR A 522 18.21 8.81 20.07
C TYR A 522 18.36 9.58 21.40
N PRO A 523 19.23 9.17 22.36
CA PRO A 523 20.18 8.05 22.35
C PRO A 523 19.58 6.69 22.71
N VAL A 524 18.43 6.66 23.38
CA VAL A 524 17.75 5.45 23.83
C VAL A 524 16.40 5.35 23.15
N VAL A 525 16.20 4.27 22.38
CA VAL A 525 14.93 4.01 21.70
C VAL A 525 13.86 3.61 22.72
N ASN A 526 12.78 4.40 22.80
CA ASN A 526 11.68 4.14 23.72
C ASN A 526 10.98 2.81 23.38
N ARG A 527 10.82 1.93 24.38
CA ARG A 527 10.16 0.63 24.23
C ARG A 527 8.65 0.73 23.95
N ALA A 528 8.03 1.84 24.32
CA ALA A 528 6.61 2.11 24.08
C ALA A 528 6.30 2.47 22.61
N LEU A 529 7.32 2.73 21.79
CA LEU A 529 7.12 2.98 20.36
C LEU A 529 6.61 1.71 19.65
N PRO A 530 5.78 1.85 18.60
CA PRO A 530 5.42 0.74 17.72
C PRO A 530 6.65 0.02 17.16
N GLN A 531 6.52 -1.28 16.88
CA GLN A 531 7.66 -2.14 16.58
C GLN A 531 8.38 -1.73 15.28
N GLN A 532 7.65 -1.19 14.29
CA GLN A 532 8.21 -0.65 13.06
C GLN A 532 9.12 0.57 13.31
N GLU A 533 8.63 1.55 14.06
CA GLU A 533 9.40 2.76 14.43
C GLU A 533 10.65 2.38 15.23
N ARG A 534 10.52 1.42 16.16
CA ARG A 534 11.65 0.91 16.95
C ARG A 534 12.69 0.25 16.08
N ALA A 535 12.29 -0.61 15.15
CA ALA A 535 13.24 -1.32 14.30
C ALA A 535 13.98 -0.34 13.36
N ALA A 536 13.26 0.64 12.78
CA ALA A 536 13.86 1.70 11.98
C ALA A 536 14.82 2.57 12.80
N ALA A 537 14.43 2.99 14.01
CA ALA A 537 15.26 3.79 14.90
C ALA A 537 16.53 3.05 15.34
N LEU A 538 16.42 1.77 15.70
CA LEU A 538 17.57 0.93 16.08
C LEU A 538 18.52 0.70 14.90
N LEU A 539 18.00 0.48 13.70
CA LEU A 539 18.83 0.34 12.49
C LEU A 539 19.57 1.65 12.18
N ALA A 540 18.83 2.77 12.10
CA ALA A 540 19.42 4.08 11.80
C ALA A 540 20.41 4.51 12.88
N GLY A 541 20.03 4.39 14.16
CA GLY A 541 20.90 4.71 15.29
C GLY A 541 22.14 3.82 15.34
N GLY A 542 22.00 2.52 15.04
CA GLY A 542 23.14 1.60 14.90
C GLY A 542 24.11 2.06 13.82
N ARG A 543 23.61 2.42 12.64
CA ARG A 543 24.44 2.94 11.52
C ARG A 543 25.12 4.26 11.84
N VAL A 544 24.42 5.19 12.51
CA VAL A 544 25.02 6.45 12.99
C VAL A 544 26.16 6.18 13.96
N ARG A 545 25.99 5.24 14.90
CA ARG A 545 27.04 4.87 15.86
C ARG A 545 28.23 4.18 15.21
N LEU A 546 28.02 3.33 14.21
CA LEU A 546 29.12 2.79 13.39
C LEU A 546 29.92 3.91 12.72
N ALA A 547 29.23 4.86 12.09
CA ALA A 547 29.88 6.00 11.45
C ALA A 547 30.62 6.92 12.43
N ALA A 548 30.18 6.96 13.69
CA ALA A 548 30.83 7.70 14.78
C ALA A 548 31.94 6.89 15.50
N GLY A 549 32.18 5.62 15.13
CA GLY A 549 33.20 4.77 15.74
C GLY A 549 32.78 4.04 17.03
N ASP A 550 31.52 4.12 17.45
CA ASP A 550 30.98 3.39 18.61
C ASP A 550 30.43 2.01 18.18
N ALA A 551 31.36 1.11 17.85
CA ALA A 551 31.06 -0.24 17.34
C ALA A 551 30.27 -1.11 18.33
N LEU A 552 30.55 -1.00 19.63
CA LEU A 552 29.95 -1.87 20.64
C LEU A 552 28.46 -1.56 20.84
N THR A 553 28.11 -0.29 21.00
CA THR A 553 26.69 0.11 21.15
C THR A 553 25.93 -0.07 19.84
N ALA A 554 26.59 0.17 18.70
CA ALA A 554 26.00 -0.10 17.39
C ALA A 554 25.61 -1.57 17.22
N LYS A 555 26.51 -2.50 17.58
CA LYS A 555 26.24 -3.94 17.53
C LYS A 555 24.98 -4.33 18.32
N LEU A 556 24.83 -3.81 19.54
CA LEU A 556 23.67 -4.10 20.38
C LEU A 556 22.35 -3.61 19.76
N ASP A 557 22.34 -2.41 19.19
CA ASP A 557 21.13 -1.87 18.58
C ASP A 557 20.79 -2.58 17.27
N LEU A 558 21.77 -2.92 16.45
CA LEU A 558 21.56 -3.71 15.23
C LEU A 558 21.08 -5.14 15.54
N GLN A 559 21.58 -5.79 16.60
CA GLN A 559 21.06 -7.09 17.05
C GLN A 559 19.60 -7.01 17.49
N ARG A 560 19.22 -5.93 18.19
CA ARG A 560 17.82 -5.69 18.57
C ARG A 560 16.94 -5.41 17.34
N ALA A 561 17.45 -4.65 16.37
CA ALA A 561 16.76 -4.40 15.11
C ALA A 561 16.51 -5.71 14.35
N LEU A 562 17.53 -6.57 14.23
CA LEU A 562 17.43 -7.91 13.63
C LEU A 562 16.38 -8.77 14.35
N GLY A 563 16.40 -8.78 15.69
CA GLY A 563 15.43 -9.53 16.49
C GLY A 563 13.98 -9.10 16.22
N LEU A 564 13.73 -7.78 16.16
CA LEU A 564 12.41 -7.23 15.82
C LEU A 564 12.04 -7.53 14.36
N ALA A 565 12.97 -7.34 13.42
CA ALA A 565 12.76 -7.58 12.00
C ALA A 565 12.32 -9.02 11.72
N HIS A 566 12.97 -9.99 12.37
CA HIS A 566 12.70 -11.40 12.15
C HIS A 566 11.47 -11.90 12.92
N LYS A 567 11.36 -11.62 14.22
CA LYS A 567 10.32 -12.24 15.08
C LYS A 567 8.97 -11.56 14.98
N ASN A 568 8.99 -10.24 14.86
CA ASN A 568 7.81 -9.40 15.03
C ASN A 568 7.30 -8.89 13.67
N LEU A 569 8.22 -8.34 12.87
CA LEU A 569 7.90 -7.71 11.60
C LEU A 569 7.94 -8.68 10.41
N ALA A 570 8.49 -9.88 10.59
CA ALA A 570 8.75 -10.85 9.53
C ALA A 570 9.21 -10.19 8.21
N ASN A 571 10.06 -9.16 8.32
CA ASN A 571 10.44 -8.28 7.22
C ASN A 571 11.81 -8.71 6.71
N GLN A 572 11.83 -9.46 5.61
CA GLN A 572 13.05 -10.03 5.06
C GLN A 572 14.04 -8.96 4.60
N GLN A 573 13.56 -7.85 4.02
CA GLN A 573 14.45 -6.77 3.58
C GLN A 573 15.18 -6.13 4.76
N LEU A 574 14.47 -5.88 5.86
CA LEU A 574 15.07 -5.32 7.07
C LEU A 574 16.04 -6.30 7.74
N VAL A 575 15.72 -7.61 7.71
CA VAL A 575 16.63 -8.66 8.19
C VAL A 575 17.94 -8.61 7.40
N VAL A 576 17.87 -8.55 6.06
CA VAL A 576 19.05 -8.44 5.20
C VAL A 576 19.89 -7.22 5.57
N GLN A 577 19.29 -6.04 5.66
CA GLN A 577 20.02 -4.81 6.01
C GLN A 577 20.68 -4.85 7.39
N ALA A 578 20.05 -5.51 8.38
CA ALA A 578 20.63 -5.67 9.71
C ALA A 578 21.77 -6.70 9.72
N LEU A 579 21.63 -7.83 9.00
CA LEU A 579 22.69 -8.84 8.88
C LEU A 579 23.94 -8.26 8.22
N THR A 580 23.77 -7.55 7.11
CA THR A 580 24.86 -6.90 6.36
C THR A 580 25.60 -5.87 7.22
N ALA A 581 24.86 -5.08 8.03
CA ALA A 581 25.48 -4.13 8.96
C ALA A 581 26.25 -4.79 10.11
N LEU A 582 25.79 -5.96 10.59
CA LEU A 582 26.34 -6.65 11.75
C LEU A 582 27.57 -7.50 11.41
N ALA A 583 27.62 -8.10 10.22
CA ALA A 583 28.64 -9.09 9.89
C ALA A 583 30.08 -8.56 10.02
N PRO A 584 30.44 -7.35 9.52
CA PRO A 584 31.79 -6.79 9.72
C PRO A 584 32.15 -6.63 11.21
N GLN A 585 31.16 -6.27 12.05
CA GLN A 585 31.35 -6.10 13.49
C GLN A 585 31.54 -7.42 14.22
N MET A 586 30.92 -8.51 13.74
CA MET A 586 31.14 -9.86 14.26
C MET A 586 32.53 -10.37 13.91
N ALA A 587 32.97 -10.15 12.66
CA ALA A 587 34.31 -10.52 12.22
C ALA A 587 35.41 -9.75 12.98
N ALA A 588 35.23 -8.44 13.18
CA ALA A 588 36.14 -7.62 13.98
C ALA A 588 36.20 -8.08 15.45
N GLY A 589 35.12 -8.67 15.97
CA GLY A 589 35.07 -9.30 17.29
C GLY A 589 35.66 -10.72 17.35
N GLY A 590 36.23 -11.24 16.25
CA GLY A 590 36.86 -12.55 16.17
C GLY A 590 35.94 -13.69 15.70
N ASP A 591 34.66 -13.43 15.43
CA ASP A 591 33.69 -14.43 14.96
C ASP A 591 33.50 -14.34 13.43
N ALA A 592 34.53 -14.75 12.70
CA ALA A 592 34.56 -14.75 11.24
C ALA A 592 33.54 -15.74 10.63
N GLU A 593 33.36 -16.89 11.27
CA GLU A 593 32.44 -17.93 10.82
C GLU A 593 30.98 -17.48 10.98
N GLY A 594 30.64 -16.88 12.13
CA GLY A 594 29.34 -16.25 12.35
C GLY A 594 29.07 -15.15 11.33
N ALA A 595 30.04 -14.26 11.08
CA ALA A 595 29.93 -13.20 10.08
C ALA A 595 29.67 -13.75 8.67
N HIS A 596 30.39 -14.79 8.25
CA HIS A 596 30.19 -15.44 6.95
C HIS A 596 28.78 -16.06 6.84
N ASN A 597 28.33 -16.77 7.87
CA ASN A 597 26.98 -17.37 7.90
C ASN A 597 25.88 -16.31 7.84
N MET A 598 26.08 -15.14 8.47
CA MET A 598 25.16 -14.01 8.39
C MET A 598 25.07 -13.45 6.97
N LEU A 599 26.21 -13.25 6.29
CA LEU A 599 26.25 -12.74 4.91
C LEU A 599 25.65 -13.75 3.92
N MET A 600 25.90 -15.05 4.08
CA MET A 600 25.27 -16.09 3.25
C MET A 600 23.75 -16.11 3.38
N SER A 601 23.25 -15.91 4.61
CA SER A 601 21.81 -15.78 4.88
C SER A 601 21.24 -14.51 4.24
N ALA A 602 21.93 -13.38 4.38
CA ALA A 602 21.56 -12.11 3.77
C ALA A 602 21.52 -12.22 2.22
N SER A 603 22.53 -12.84 1.60
CA SER A 603 22.61 -13.06 0.16
C SER A 603 21.44 -13.89 -0.36
N THR A 604 21.09 -14.97 0.35
CA THR A 604 19.98 -15.85 -0.02
C THR A 604 18.64 -15.10 0.00
N LEU A 605 18.38 -14.34 1.08
CA LEU A 605 17.18 -13.53 1.20
C LEU A 605 17.12 -12.41 0.16
N ALA A 606 18.22 -11.68 -0.05
CA ALA A 606 18.29 -10.59 -1.02
C ALA A 606 18.03 -11.09 -2.46
N LYS A 607 18.55 -12.27 -2.81
CA LYS A 607 18.25 -12.94 -4.10
C LYS A 607 16.79 -13.31 -4.23
N ALA A 608 16.20 -13.88 -3.18
CA ALA A 608 14.78 -14.24 -3.17
C ALA A 608 13.87 -13.01 -3.37
N LEU A 609 14.22 -11.87 -2.76
CA LEU A 609 13.52 -10.59 -2.91
C LEU A 609 13.78 -9.90 -4.26
N ARG A 610 14.80 -10.33 -5.01
CA ARG A 610 15.37 -9.58 -6.15
C ARG A 610 15.83 -8.17 -5.74
N ASP A 611 16.25 -8.01 -4.49
CA ASP A 611 16.77 -6.75 -3.95
C ASP A 611 18.25 -6.60 -4.36
N LEU A 612 18.47 -5.94 -5.49
CA LEU A 612 19.82 -5.69 -6.00
C LEU A 612 20.64 -4.77 -5.09
N PRO A 613 20.12 -3.64 -4.56
CA PRO A 613 20.84 -2.81 -3.60
C PRO A 613 21.40 -3.60 -2.41
N SER A 614 20.58 -4.46 -1.78
CA SER A 614 21.04 -5.26 -0.65
C SER A 614 22.06 -6.34 -1.05
N GLN A 615 21.98 -6.91 -2.26
CA GLN A 615 23.03 -7.81 -2.77
C GLN A 615 24.36 -7.08 -2.94
N VAL A 616 24.34 -5.85 -3.47
CA VAL A 616 25.56 -5.03 -3.58
C VAL A 616 26.13 -4.73 -2.19
N GLU A 617 25.29 -4.34 -1.25
CA GLU A 617 25.72 -4.06 0.12
C GLU A 617 26.34 -5.29 0.79
N GLU A 618 25.72 -6.47 0.65
CA GLU A 618 26.25 -7.75 1.14
C GLU A 618 27.65 -8.02 0.59
N THR A 619 27.86 -7.79 -0.71
CA THR A 619 29.18 -7.99 -1.33
C THR A 619 30.23 -7.01 -0.82
N LEU A 620 29.85 -5.75 -0.60
CA LEU A 620 30.74 -4.74 0.00
C LEU A 620 31.12 -5.12 1.43
N SER A 621 30.16 -5.55 2.25
CA SER A 621 30.43 -6.04 3.60
C SER A 621 31.28 -7.31 3.61
N THR A 622 31.16 -8.16 2.60
CA THR A 622 32.05 -9.33 2.44
C THR A 622 33.49 -8.89 2.15
N ILE A 623 33.69 -7.88 1.29
CA ILE A 623 35.01 -7.31 1.01
C ILE A 623 35.60 -6.68 2.28
N GLU A 624 34.80 -5.92 3.03
CA GLU A 624 35.21 -5.33 4.31
C GLU A 624 35.61 -6.40 5.33
N MET A 625 34.81 -7.48 5.44
CA MET A 625 35.12 -8.62 6.28
C MET A 625 36.46 -9.27 5.91
N MET A 626 36.73 -9.47 4.61
CA MET A 626 38.00 -10.02 4.14
C MET A 626 39.20 -9.11 4.47
N ALA A 627 39.01 -7.79 4.48
CA ALA A 627 40.05 -6.84 4.86
C ALA A 627 40.37 -6.85 6.36
N ILE A 628 39.37 -7.18 7.20
CA ILE A 628 39.53 -7.28 8.67
C ILE A 628 40.25 -8.57 9.07
N LEU A 629 40.09 -9.65 8.29
CA LEU A 629 40.75 -10.92 8.59
C LEU A 629 42.27 -10.79 8.33
N PRO A 630 43.13 -11.08 9.33
CA PRO A 630 44.56 -11.14 9.08
C PRO A 630 44.79 -12.19 8.00
N ALA A 631 45.61 -11.86 7.00
CA ALA A 631 46.00 -12.76 5.93
C ALA A 631 46.63 -14.05 6.51
N ARG A 632 45.80 -15.01 6.91
CA ARG A 632 46.20 -16.40 7.09
C ARG A 632 46.32 -17.02 5.72
N LEU A 633 47.25 -16.49 4.92
CA LEU A 633 47.87 -17.33 3.91
C LEU A 633 48.48 -18.51 4.69
N PRO A 634 48.17 -19.77 4.34
CA PRO A 634 48.88 -20.89 4.91
C PRO A 634 50.37 -20.65 4.65
N SER A 635 51.15 -20.48 5.72
CA SER A 635 52.61 -20.53 5.63
C SER A 635 52.97 -21.82 4.88
N PRO A 636 53.88 -21.80 3.89
CA PRO A 636 54.29 -23.03 3.23
C PRO A 636 54.86 -23.96 4.32
N LEU A 637 54.13 -25.06 4.57
CA LEU A 637 54.54 -26.25 5.31
C LEU A 637 55.76 -26.05 6.21
N CYS A 638 55.54 -25.50 7.41
CA CYS A 638 56.50 -25.70 8.49
C CYS A 638 56.41 -27.17 8.88
N VAL A 639 57.27 -28.01 8.27
CA VAL A 639 57.48 -29.39 8.68
C VAL A 639 57.86 -29.38 10.15
N ARG A 640 56.90 -29.70 11.02
CA ARG A 640 57.15 -30.03 12.43
C ARG A 640 58.01 -31.29 12.46
N GLN A 641 59.32 -31.12 12.66
CA GLN A 641 60.14 -32.21 13.18
C GLN A 641 59.70 -32.46 14.63
N SER A 642 59.13 -33.64 14.89
CA SER A 642 58.92 -34.11 16.26
C SER A 642 60.25 -34.64 16.83
N PRO A 643 60.54 -34.46 18.13
CA PRO A 643 61.64 -35.15 18.77
C PRO A 643 61.09 -36.44 19.37
N VAL A 644 61.18 -37.56 18.65
CA VAL A 644 61.00 -38.88 19.24
C VAL A 644 62.37 -39.44 19.57
N GLY A 645 62.68 -39.47 20.87
CA GLY A 645 63.86 -40.16 21.39
C GLY A 645 63.76 -41.65 21.15
N TRP A 646 64.75 -42.22 20.48
CA TRP A 646 65.05 -43.65 20.52
C TRP A 646 66.53 -43.85 20.83
N ARG A 647 66.78 -44.54 21.95
CA ARG A 647 68.09 -45.07 22.34
C ARG A 647 68.40 -46.28 21.45
N GLY A 648 69.67 -46.43 21.03
CA GLY A 648 70.21 -47.74 20.63
C GLY A 648 71.03 -47.79 19.34
N ARG A 649 72.26 -47.24 19.40
CA ARG A 649 73.57 -47.83 19.01
C ARG A 649 73.66 -49.05 18.03
N PRO A 650 74.81 -49.24 17.34
CA PRO A 650 75.03 -48.85 15.95
C PRO A 650 75.51 -50.03 15.06
N ARG A 651 75.52 -49.88 13.72
CA ARG A 651 76.64 -50.33 12.85
C ARG A 651 76.47 -50.00 11.36
N ARG A 652 77.49 -49.29 10.87
CA ARG A 652 78.22 -49.42 9.58
C ARG A 652 77.46 -49.41 8.24
N ALA A 653 77.81 -48.36 7.48
CA ALA A 653 78.47 -48.38 6.16
C ALA A 653 77.66 -47.93 4.92
N ALA A 654 78.32 -47.02 4.20
CA ALA A 654 78.35 -46.79 2.75
C ALA A 654 77.16 -46.10 2.04
N LEU A 655 77.55 -45.02 1.34
CA LEU A 655 76.90 -44.24 0.27
C LEU A 655 76.56 -45.10 -0.98
N PRO A 656 76.17 -44.51 -2.14
CA PRO A 656 74.92 -43.80 -2.47
C PRO A 656 74.28 -44.41 -3.76
N GLY A 657 73.11 -43.96 -4.21
CA GLY A 657 72.71 -44.24 -5.59
C GLY A 657 71.23 -44.10 -5.96
N HIS A 658 71.01 -43.18 -6.89
CA HIS A 658 69.85 -42.89 -7.73
C HIS A 658 68.91 -44.04 -8.16
N ALA A 659 67.70 -43.57 -8.51
CA ALA A 659 66.76 -44.05 -9.52
C ALA A 659 65.61 -44.95 -9.03
N SER A 660 64.44 -44.34 -8.84
CA SER A 660 63.16 -45.06 -8.81
C SER A 660 62.45 -44.93 -10.15
N VAL A 661 62.38 -46.09 -10.80
CA VAL A 661 61.60 -46.45 -11.98
C VAL A 661 60.10 -46.50 -11.66
N VAL A 662 59.32 -46.18 -12.69
CA VAL A 662 57.87 -46.35 -12.82
C VAL A 662 57.47 -47.83 -12.67
N CYS A 663 56.50 -48.15 -11.81
CA CYS A 663 55.27 -48.88 -12.20
C CYS A 663 54.37 -49.27 -11.02
N ALA A 664 53.09 -49.01 -11.26
CA ALA A 664 51.86 -49.46 -10.61
C ALA A 664 51.84 -50.84 -9.94
N ALA A 665 51.12 -50.90 -8.81
CA ALA A 665 50.27 -52.00 -8.35
C ALA A 665 49.65 -51.57 -6.99
N ARG A 666 48.46 -51.95 -6.53
CA ARG A 666 47.25 -52.61 -7.03
C ARG A 666 46.31 -52.59 -5.81
N LEU A 667 45.07 -52.16 -5.98
CA LEU A 667 44.04 -52.10 -4.93
C LEU A 667 43.38 -53.49 -4.68
N LYS A 668 43.02 -53.74 -3.41
CA LYS A 668 41.91 -54.59 -2.89
C LYS A 668 41.58 -53.99 -1.50
N GLY A 669 40.42 -53.37 -1.27
CA GLY A 669 39.06 -53.96 -1.02
C GLY A 669 38.99 -54.33 0.47
N ASP A 670 38.07 -53.93 1.35
CA ASP A 670 36.68 -53.41 1.33
C ASP A 670 36.53 -52.40 2.52
N SER A 671 35.48 -51.62 2.83
CA SER A 671 34.03 -51.76 2.73
C SER A 671 33.35 -50.40 3.06
N ASP A 672 32.18 -50.16 2.46
CA ASP A 672 31.01 -49.38 2.93
C ASP A 672 31.14 -47.89 3.31
N TYR A 673 30.57 -47.00 2.47
CA TYR A 673 29.56 -46.00 2.87
C TYR A 673 28.91 -45.34 1.63
N GLU A 674 27.60 -45.12 1.72
CA GLU A 674 26.67 -44.76 0.65
C GLU A 674 26.77 -43.31 0.14
N GLY A 675 26.19 -43.09 -1.04
CA GLY A 675 26.37 -41.94 -1.91
C GLY A 675 25.76 -40.60 -1.47
N VAL A 676 26.37 -39.53 -1.97
CA VAL A 676 25.68 -38.29 -2.35
C VAL A 676 26.24 -37.83 -3.70
N SER A 677 25.38 -37.82 -4.72
CA SER A 677 25.65 -37.34 -6.07
C SER A 677 25.57 -35.82 -6.15
N PHE A 678 26.64 -35.15 -6.58
CA PHE A 678 26.58 -33.77 -7.08
C PHE A 678 26.38 -33.77 -8.60
N HIS A 679 25.17 -33.42 -9.05
CA HIS A 679 24.93 -33.04 -10.45
C HIS A 679 25.44 -31.62 -10.71
N GLN A 680 26.30 -31.47 -11.72
CA GLN A 680 26.75 -30.20 -12.29
C GLN A 680 25.63 -29.45 -13.03
N PRO A 681 25.74 -28.12 -13.18
CA PRO A 681 25.26 -27.44 -14.38
C PRO A 681 26.42 -26.70 -15.07
N LEU A 682 27.02 -27.32 -16.09
CA LEU A 682 27.87 -26.66 -17.09
C LEU A 682 27.16 -26.73 -18.44
N SER A 683 26.22 -25.81 -18.69
CA SER A 683 25.53 -25.70 -19.98
C SER A 683 25.21 -24.27 -20.43
N VAL A 684 25.83 -23.23 -19.86
CA VAL A 684 25.58 -21.83 -20.28
C VAL A 684 26.67 -21.26 -21.21
N LEU A 685 27.79 -21.95 -21.46
CA LEU A 685 28.90 -21.43 -22.28
C LEU A 685 28.79 -21.69 -23.79
N LYS A 686 27.59 -21.57 -24.38
CA LYS A 686 27.44 -21.55 -25.85
C LYS A 686 26.32 -20.60 -26.29
N LEU A 687 26.54 -19.29 -26.17
CA LEU A 687 25.71 -18.33 -26.88
C LEU A 687 26.59 -17.27 -27.57
N PHE A 688 26.43 -17.22 -28.90
CA PHE A 688 26.94 -16.26 -29.88
C PHE A 688 28.36 -16.46 -30.42
N LYS A 689 28.46 -17.37 -31.40
CA LYS A 689 29.70 -17.71 -32.09
C LYS A 689 29.95 -16.88 -33.33
N THR A 690 28.95 -16.25 -33.93
CA THR A 690 29.14 -15.54 -35.21
C THR A 690 28.90 -14.04 -35.10
N LYS A 691 29.57 -13.30 -35.99
CA LYS A 691 29.45 -11.84 -36.11
C LYS A 691 28.01 -11.42 -36.48
N GLU A 692 27.30 -12.28 -37.19
CA GLU A 692 25.91 -12.08 -37.65
C GLU A 692 24.89 -12.13 -36.50
N GLU A 693 25.10 -13.00 -35.50
CA GLU A 693 24.24 -13.08 -34.31
C GLU A 693 24.37 -11.82 -33.43
N ARG A 694 25.57 -11.22 -33.39
CA ARG A 694 25.83 -9.96 -32.66
C ARG A 694 25.23 -8.76 -33.38
N SER A 695 25.27 -8.72 -34.72
CA SER A 695 24.61 -7.66 -35.50
C SER A 695 23.08 -7.76 -35.42
N ALA A 696 22.51 -8.97 -35.42
CA ALA A 696 21.07 -9.16 -35.29
C ALA A 696 20.53 -8.70 -33.91
N LEU A 697 21.30 -8.92 -32.83
CA LEU A 697 20.95 -8.41 -31.50
C LEU A 697 21.06 -6.88 -31.41
N ALA A 698 22.08 -6.29 -32.04
CA ALA A 698 22.25 -4.83 -32.12
C ALA A 698 21.14 -4.15 -32.94
N GLU A 699 20.66 -4.80 -34.00
CA GLU A 699 19.54 -4.32 -34.82
C GLU A 699 18.20 -4.44 -34.08
N LYS A 700 18.01 -5.50 -33.30
CA LYS A 700 16.82 -5.68 -32.44
C LYS A 700 16.75 -4.63 -31.31
N LEU A 701 17.89 -4.29 -30.70
CA LEU A 701 17.99 -3.24 -29.69
C LEU A 701 17.81 -1.82 -30.26
N ARG A 702 18.06 -1.59 -31.55
CA ARG A 702 17.74 -0.31 -32.23
C ARG A 702 16.24 -0.12 -32.47
N TYR A 703 15.48 -1.21 -32.66
CA TYR A 703 14.04 -1.15 -32.90
C TYR A 703 13.21 -0.86 -31.64
N ASP A 704 13.67 -1.30 -30.46
CA ASP A 704 12.95 -1.08 -29.19
C ASP A 704 13.10 0.35 -28.63
N TYR A 705 13.95 1.19 -29.21
CA TYR A 705 14.27 2.54 -28.72
C TYR A 705 13.95 3.69 -29.68
N SER A 706 13.00 3.52 -30.61
CA SER A 706 12.50 4.66 -31.41
C SER A 706 11.42 5.46 -30.66
N PHE A 707 11.83 6.26 -29.68
CA PHE A 707 11.14 7.51 -29.36
C PHE A 707 12.13 8.67 -29.44
N SER A 708 11.82 9.57 -30.36
CA SER A 708 12.63 10.69 -30.84
C SER A 708 13.09 11.64 -29.72
N THR A 709 14.39 11.65 -29.43
CA THR A 709 15.18 12.89 -29.33
C THR A 709 16.63 12.59 -29.73
N LYS A 710 17.17 13.39 -30.65
CA LYS A 710 18.54 13.29 -31.17
C LYS A 710 19.54 13.63 -30.07
N VAL A 711 20.21 12.62 -29.50
CA VAL A 711 21.51 12.81 -28.85
C VAL A 711 22.39 11.60 -29.19
N ASP A 712 23.37 11.83 -30.07
CA ASP A 712 24.39 10.84 -30.43
C ASP A 712 25.32 10.61 -29.22
N VAL A 713 25.04 9.55 -28.45
CA VAL A 713 26.00 9.02 -27.48
C VAL A 713 26.90 8.04 -28.24
N ASP A 714 28.17 8.39 -28.37
CA ASP A 714 29.19 7.60 -29.07
C ASP A 714 29.56 6.36 -28.23
N VAL A 715 28.76 5.30 -28.38
CA VAL A 715 28.83 4.03 -27.65
C VAL A 715 30.23 3.40 -27.75
N ASP A 716 30.94 3.62 -28.86
CA ASP A 716 32.29 3.10 -29.08
C ASP A 716 33.32 3.74 -28.14
N LYS A 717 33.14 5.01 -27.75
CA LYS A 717 34.02 5.69 -26.78
C LYS A 717 33.80 5.19 -25.35
N MET A 718 32.55 4.90 -24.97
CA MET A 718 32.29 4.30 -23.65
C MET A 718 32.83 2.87 -23.57
N LEU A 719 32.68 2.08 -24.63
CA LEU A 719 33.24 0.72 -24.69
C LEU A 719 34.78 0.74 -24.62
N SER A 720 35.41 1.68 -25.31
CA SER A 720 36.85 1.91 -25.26
C SER A 720 37.33 2.27 -23.86
N LEU A 721 36.62 3.15 -23.14
CA LEU A 721 36.95 3.54 -21.77
C LEU A 721 36.85 2.36 -20.80
N VAL A 722 35.81 1.52 -20.92
CA VAL A 722 35.62 0.33 -20.08
C VAL A 722 36.70 -0.72 -20.34
N LEU A 723 37.07 -0.94 -21.59
CA LEU A 723 38.17 -1.85 -21.95
C LEU A 723 39.53 -1.32 -21.46
N SER A 724 39.72 0.00 -21.47
CA SER A 724 40.93 0.66 -20.97
C SER A 724 41.07 0.52 -19.44
N VAL A 725 39.97 0.73 -18.70
CA VAL A 725 39.97 0.58 -17.23
C VAL A 725 40.16 -0.87 -16.82
N ALA A 726 39.51 -1.82 -17.51
CA ALA A 726 39.72 -3.25 -17.26
C ALA A 726 41.16 -3.70 -17.55
N ALA A 727 41.77 -3.18 -18.62
CA ALA A 727 43.17 -3.45 -18.95
C ALA A 727 44.12 -2.88 -17.88
N VAL A 728 43.88 -1.65 -17.40
CA VAL A 728 44.67 -1.03 -16.34
C VAL A 728 44.55 -1.80 -15.02
N SER A 729 43.36 -2.27 -14.63
CA SER A 729 43.18 -3.07 -13.41
C SER A 729 43.89 -4.44 -13.47
N VAL A 730 43.94 -5.06 -14.65
CA VAL A 730 44.69 -6.33 -14.86
C VAL A 730 46.20 -6.10 -14.83
N ILE A 731 46.68 -4.99 -15.41
CA ILE A 731 48.11 -4.64 -15.43
C ILE A 731 48.59 -4.27 -14.01
N VAL A 732 47.84 -3.43 -13.29
CA VAL A 732 48.17 -3.05 -11.91
C VAL A 732 48.10 -4.28 -11.00
N GLY A 733 47.10 -5.15 -11.16
CA GLY A 733 47.03 -6.42 -10.42
C GLY A 733 48.23 -7.32 -10.67
N LYS A 734 48.72 -7.39 -11.92
CA LYS A 734 49.90 -8.18 -12.30
C LYS A 734 51.20 -7.60 -11.74
N GLU A 735 51.41 -6.29 -11.83
CA GLU A 735 52.63 -5.63 -11.32
C GLU A 735 52.71 -5.69 -9.79
N THR A 736 51.58 -5.50 -9.09
CA THR A 736 51.52 -5.58 -7.63
C THR A 736 51.74 -7.01 -7.13
N LEU A 737 51.28 -8.02 -7.87
CA LEU A 737 51.55 -9.42 -7.54
C LEU A 737 52.99 -9.85 -7.89
N CYS A 738 53.56 -9.36 -8.99
CA CYS A 738 54.96 -9.62 -9.34
C CYS A 738 55.95 -8.96 -8.38
N SER A 739 55.65 -7.76 -7.84
CA SER A 739 56.52 -7.10 -6.86
C SER A 739 56.51 -7.77 -5.49
N VAL A 740 55.42 -8.46 -5.13
CA VAL A 740 55.27 -9.14 -3.83
C VAL A 740 55.83 -10.56 -3.86
N PHE A 741 55.78 -11.26 -5.00
CA PHE A 741 56.12 -12.69 -5.09
C PHE A 741 57.39 -13.03 -5.88
N GLY A 742 58.09 -12.05 -6.46
CA GLY A 742 59.49 -12.19 -6.89
C GLY A 742 59.81 -13.36 -7.85
N SER A 743 58.86 -13.81 -8.68
CA SER A 743 59.13 -14.78 -9.75
C SER A 743 58.16 -14.61 -10.93
N GLU A 744 58.67 -14.77 -12.16
CA GLU A 744 57.94 -14.57 -13.42
C GLU A 744 56.95 -15.70 -13.76
N SER A 745 56.73 -16.66 -12.88
CA SER A 745 55.85 -17.81 -13.13
C SER A 745 54.82 -17.99 -12.01
N LEU A 746 53.78 -17.17 -12.02
CA LEU A 746 52.58 -17.40 -11.20
C LEU A 746 51.54 -18.20 -12.00
N THR A 747 51.30 -19.44 -11.61
CA THR A 747 50.05 -20.14 -11.92
C THR A 747 48.94 -19.41 -11.15
N VAL A 748 48.07 -18.70 -11.88
CA VAL A 748 46.95 -17.97 -11.30
C VAL A 748 45.98 -18.98 -10.68
N ASP A 749 45.81 -18.92 -9.36
CA ASP A 749 44.80 -19.70 -8.65
C ASP A 749 43.40 -19.42 -9.23
N PHE A 750 42.68 -20.48 -9.59
CA PHE A 750 41.34 -20.42 -10.20
C PHE A 750 40.33 -19.57 -9.42
N GLY A 751 40.54 -19.37 -8.10
CA GLY A 751 39.71 -18.51 -7.26
C GLY A 751 39.81 -17.01 -7.60
N ILE A 752 40.99 -16.52 -7.96
CA ILE A 752 41.20 -15.09 -8.29
C ILE A 752 40.62 -14.76 -9.66
N ALA A 753 40.78 -15.67 -10.63
CA ALA A 753 40.15 -15.54 -11.94
C ALA A 753 38.61 -15.54 -11.84
N GLY A 754 38.02 -16.37 -10.98
CA GLY A 754 36.58 -16.37 -10.71
C GLY A 754 36.10 -15.05 -10.08
N LEU A 755 36.84 -14.51 -9.12
CA LEU A 755 36.55 -13.22 -8.49
C LEU A 755 36.61 -12.06 -9.51
N LEU A 756 37.61 -12.05 -10.39
CA LEU A 756 37.78 -11.02 -11.42
C LEU A 756 36.69 -11.07 -12.49
N VAL A 757 36.25 -12.26 -12.91
CA VAL A 757 35.13 -12.42 -13.84
C VAL A 757 33.82 -11.98 -13.20
N TRP A 758 33.62 -12.31 -11.92
CA TRP A 758 32.44 -11.87 -11.16
C TRP A 758 32.44 -10.35 -10.92
N LEU A 759 33.59 -9.75 -10.60
CA LEU A 759 33.80 -8.30 -10.52
C LEU A 759 33.56 -7.59 -11.86
N TYR A 760 33.97 -8.21 -12.97
CA TYR A 760 33.72 -7.68 -14.31
C TYR A 760 32.21 -7.67 -14.65
N PHE A 761 31.48 -8.74 -14.34
CA PHE A 761 30.03 -8.79 -14.56
C PHE A 761 29.26 -7.81 -13.66
N THR A 762 29.67 -7.68 -12.39
CA THR A 762 29.08 -6.70 -11.47
C THR A 762 29.41 -5.26 -11.88
N ALA A 763 30.64 -4.96 -12.29
CA ALA A 763 31.02 -3.65 -12.82
C ALA A 763 30.28 -3.30 -14.12
N SER A 764 30.09 -4.25 -15.03
CA SER A 764 29.36 -4.04 -16.28
C SER A 764 27.87 -3.75 -16.02
N ASN A 765 27.25 -4.46 -15.07
CA ASN A 765 25.91 -4.16 -14.58
C ASN A 765 25.84 -2.79 -13.86
N LEU A 766 26.88 -2.42 -13.10
CA LEU A 766 26.98 -1.14 -12.43
C LEU A 766 27.07 0.03 -13.42
N VAL A 767 27.81 -0.12 -14.51
CA VAL A 767 27.93 0.89 -15.58
C VAL A 767 26.61 1.04 -16.34
N GLY A 768 25.93 -0.07 -16.67
CA GLY A 768 24.57 -0.01 -17.22
C GLY A 768 23.59 0.70 -16.29
N ASN A 769 23.74 0.52 -14.98
CA ASN A 769 22.94 1.21 -13.97
C ASN A 769 23.33 2.69 -13.79
N LEU A 770 24.59 3.07 -14.00
CA LEU A 770 25.04 4.48 -13.99
C LEU A 770 24.48 5.25 -15.20
N ALA A 771 24.44 4.63 -16.38
CA ALA A 771 23.77 5.21 -17.54
C ALA A 771 22.26 5.38 -17.29
N LYS A 772 21.61 4.37 -16.68
CA LYS A 772 20.22 4.50 -16.20
C LYS A 772 20.07 5.59 -15.16
N ARG A 773 21.00 5.75 -14.20
CA ARG A 773 20.97 6.83 -13.19
C ARG A 773 21.03 8.21 -13.82
N HIS A 774 21.77 8.41 -14.90
CA HIS A 774 21.83 9.70 -15.59
C HIS A 774 20.49 10.03 -16.28
N ILE A 775 19.87 9.04 -16.91
CA ILE A 775 18.52 9.16 -17.50
C ILE A 775 17.48 9.39 -16.40
N ILE A 776 17.55 8.65 -15.30
CA ILE A 776 16.67 8.79 -14.12
C ILE A 776 16.85 10.16 -13.48
N LYS A 777 18.06 10.73 -13.45
CA LYS A 777 18.29 12.10 -12.96
C LYS A 777 17.57 13.14 -13.81
N MET A 778 17.63 13.04 -15.14
CA MET A 778 16.88 13.93 -16.02
C MET A 778 15.35 13.76 -15.85
N GLN A 779 14.89 12.52 -15.69
CA GLN A 779 13.48 12.24 -15.43
C GLN A 779 13.04 12.66 -14.03
N LEU A 780 13.94 12.65 -13.04
CA LEU A 780 13.71 13.19 -11.69
C LEU A 780 13.57 14.71 -11.73
N GLU A 781 14.30 15.42 -12.58
CA GLU A 781 14.12 16.85 -12.79
C GLU A 781 12.76 17.17 -13.43
N GLU A 782 12.28 16.34 -14.37
CA GLU A 782 10.91 16.42 -14.93
C GLU A 782 9.84 16.10 -13.87
N LEU A 783 10.03 15.03 -13.11
CA LEU A 783 9.18 14.66 -11.98
C LEU A 783 9.14 15.75 -10.90
N TYR A 784 10.28 16.39 -10.64
CA TYR A 784 10.39 17.50 -9.71
C TYR A 784 9.58 18.70 -10.19
N LYS A 785 9.65 19.04 -11.48
CA LYS A 785 8.80 20.09 -12.07
C LYS A 785 7.31 19.75 -11.95
N LEU A 786 6.94 18.49 -12.16
CA LEU A 786 5.56 17.98 -12.02
C LEU A 786 5.06 17.88 -10.57
N ALA A 787 5.94 17.63 -9.61
CA ALA A 787 5.60 17.56 -8.19
C ALA A 787 5.58 18.94 -7.52
N HIS A 788 6.26 19.92 -8.11
CA HIS A 788 6.34 21.29 -7.59
C HIS A 788 5.28 22.22 -8.19
N ALA A 789 4.83 21.94 -9.43
CA ALA A 789 3.63 22.50 -10.05
C ALA A 789 2.38 21.84 -9.47
#